data_AF-J4U8L7-F1
#
_entry.id   AF-J4U8L7-F1
#
_cell.length_a   1.000
_cell.length_b   1.000
_cell.length_c   1.000
_cell.angle_alpha   90.00
_cell.angle_beta   90.00
_cell.angle_gamma   90.00
#
_symmetry.space_group_name_H-M   'P 1'
#
loop_
_entity.id
_entity.type
_entity.pdbx_description
1 polymer ?
#
loop_
_entity_poly.entity_id
_entity_poly.type
_entity_poly.pdbx_seq_one_letter_code
_entity_poly.pdbx_strand_id
1 'polypeptide(L)'
;MVISGSVSNQGLSGNTSSTGIATSPPSASPRPGFLRRLSSNVVRRVSTSSSSPDNSQPATRSSTPFSSQPMTRDNSDSTRESRAPCQHEIPPTGPRSTCLGIEGPRVHGVFYTLSTYSQDVPQWSMCECCFGATVRGTELEPHFTRKAMTSVCRFSTPRARRFIAAGDLLDLEEFIRTRSKVVPCSGSTPTASTKWYDCGIEEFKTCEACYEDEVAESRFDRRFTESSTKAPNVCTFNQPFIKRVYEDATSWAQWRLAVHQRLSLPNCVAEPVAPSHMTFYTLTGTGRTLDGFQICETCYLDFFAHTDHGTQFGVDDLSHLPPDEKVLCSLSVNSLRYLTSKIDTFDAWWHSVKAIHLDQNRKWAHTRRQMFELPGRNLHVCESCCHGYLSPMGYASEFDPATRTDIECDLCFVSPKQENYLSKLIESACSPRRFDLFLDAVRIYEHIPPFELCPGRKLKKDFYGYEYCGVFMCLECHEAFARPTFSSLNLPAHRAARVARNDQGDEYLICELYSPRVRKMWSLVVAGKMRWDDLQAAIWRRRETYFRTVFVAEYLKYYMQKQAQEGGKYIVAAPANCGLPVPASQRRLSTSPAPEEDVADAAGKRRRPSWKKMLSQHQVPKKRPQEQAYDVQGQIRLLESQWAAVE
;
A
#
# COMPACT_ATOMS: atom_id res chain seq x y z
N MET A 1 -92.96 23.68 0.56
CA MET A 1 -92.22 24.69 1.35
C MET A 1 -90.90 24.94 0.62
N VAL A 2 -90.44 26.19 0.49
CA VAL A 2 -89.38 26.58 -0.46
C VAL A 2 -88.10 26.98 0.25
N ILE A 3 -86.98 26.33 -0.09
CA ILE A 3 -85.63 26.91 -0.12
C ILE A 3 -84.91 26.36 -1.36
N SER A 4 -84.33 27.25 -2.18
CA SER A 4 -83.56 26.94 -3.40
C SER A 4 -82.06 26.75 -3.08
N GLY A 5 -81.22 26.05 -3.86
CA GLY A 5 -81.44 25.24 -5.06
C GLY A 5 -80.12 24.62 -5.59
N SER A 6 -80.24 23.64 -6.51
CA SER A 6 -79.55 23.54 -7.84
C SER A 6 -78.16 24.16 -8.06
N VAL A 7 -77.19 23.63 -8.84
CA VAL A 7 -77.06 22.50 -9.83
C VAL A 7 -75.57 22.48 -10.29
N SER A 8 -74.86 21.46 -10.81
CA SER A 8 -74.89 19.97 -10.79
C SER A 8 -73.58 19.44 -11.46
N ASN A 9 -73.49 18.13 -11.78
CA ASN A 9 -72.49 17.37 -12.60
C ASN A 9 -71.45 16.57 -11.78
N GLN A 10 -71.31 15.23 -11.88
CA GLN A 10 -71.21 14.25 -13.01
C GLN A 10 -69.80 14.17 -13.63
N GLY A 11 -69.26 13.01 -14.03
CA GLY A 11 -69.72 11.60 -13.99
C GLY A 11 -69.06 10.74 -12.87
N LEU A 12 -69.27 9.42 -12.71
CA LEU A 12 -69.60 8.32 -13.66
C LEU A 12 -68.50 8.06 -14.71
N SER A 13 -68.08 6.82 -15.00
CA SER A 13 -68.43 5.49 -14.45
C SER A 13 -67.37 4.43 -14.83
N GLY A 14 -67.29 3.28 -14.12
CA GLY A 14 -66.35 2.20 -14.49
C GLY A 14 -66.25 1.01 -13.52
N ASN A 15 -67.32 0.22 -13.35
CA ASN A 15 -67.27 -1.03 -12.59
C ASN A 15 -66.99 -2.25 -13.50
N THR A 16 -65.98 -3.05 -13.15
CA THR A 16 -65.91 -4.49 -13.47
C THR A 16 -65.31 -5.24 -12.30
N SER A 17 -65.99 -6.30 -11.84
CA SER A 17 -65.64 -7.03 -10.61
C SER A 17 -64.95 -8.36 -10.89
N SER A 18 -63.91 -8.70 -10.12
CA SER A 18 -63.40 -10.08 -10.04
C SER A 18 -62.67 -10.36 -8.72
N THR A 19 -63.14 -11.38 -8.00
CA THR A 19 -62.39 -12.31 -7.12
C THR A 19 -61.21 -11.75 -6.29
N GLY A 20 -61.39 -11.67 -4.97
CA GLY A 20 -60.27 -11.50 -4.02
C GLY A 20 -59.58 -12.82 -3.63
N ILE A 21 -58.34 -12.71 -3.17
CA ILE A 21 -57.57 -13.75 -2.45
C ILE A 21 -56.92 -13.08 -1.23
N ALA A 22 -56.78 -13.79 -0.11
CA ALA A 22 -56.25 -13.24 1.13
C ALA A 22 -54.74 -12.98 1.08
N THR A 23 -54.31 -11.82 1.59
CA THR A 23 -52.89 -11.47 1.74
C THR A 23 -52.25 -12.21 2.92
N SER A 24 -51.23 -13.00 2.64
CA SER A 24 -50.31 -13.53 3.66
C SER A 24 -49.16 -12.55 3.95
N PRO A 25 -48.59 -12.51 5.16
CA PRO A 25 -47.47 -11.65 5.49
C PRO A 25 -46.17 -12.08 4.78
N PRO A 26 -45.19 -11.16 4.60
CA PRO A 26 -43.95 -11.46 3.89
C PRO A 26 -43.07 -12.45 4.66
N SER A 27 -42.48 -13.40 3.93
CA SER A 27 -41.57 -14.42 4.48
C SER A 27 -40.23 -13.79 4.89
N ALA A 28 -39.65 -14.26 6.01
CA ALA A 28 -38.36 -13.78 6.50
C ALA A 28 -37.19 -14.36 5.69
N SER A 29 -36.20 -13.52 5.39
CA SER A 29 -35.00 -13.90 4.64
C SER A 29 -34.20 -15.03 5.32
N PRO A 30 -33.71 -16.05 4.60
CA PRO A 30 -32.90 -17.11 5.19
C PRO A 30 -31.59 -16.58 5.78
N ARG A 31 -31.23 -17.06 6.98
CA ARG A 31 -29.90 -16.79 7.57
C ARG A 31 -28.81 -17.56 6.80
N PRO A 32 -27.63 -16.97 6.52
CA PRO A 32 -26.54 -17.63 5.79
C PRO A 32 -25.78 -18.64 6.66
N GLY A 33 -26.39 -19.79 6.94
CA GLY A 33 -25.81 -20.84 7.81
C GLY A 33 -24.88 -21.84 7.14
N PHE A 34 -24.76 -21.84 5.80
CA PHE A 34 -24.38 -23.04 5.04
C PHE A 34 -22.90 -23.16 4.60
N LEU A 35 -22.06 -22.13 4.79
CA LEU A 35 -20.65 -22.16 4.37
C LEU A 35 -19.67 -22.73 5.43
N ARG A 36 -20.15 -23.05 6.64
CA ARG A 36 -19.35 -23.48 7.81
C ARG A 36 -18.64 -24.85 7.70
N ARG A 37 -18.53 -25.45 6.51
CA ARG A 37 -17.95 -26.80 6.28
C ARG A 37 -16.86 -26.91 5.20
N LEU A 38 -16.48 -25.82 4.54
CA LEU A 38 -15.39 -25.87 3.54
C LEU A 38 -13.99 -25.62 4.14
N SER A 39 -13.91 -25.06 5.34
CA SER A 39 -12.66 -24.69 6.03
C SER A 39 -12.08 -25.77 6.96
N SER A 40 -12.67 -26.96 7.03
CA SER A 40 -12.29 -28.03 7.98
C SER A 40 -11.83 -29.36 7.35
N ASN A 41 -11.59 -29.40 6.04
CA ASN A 41 -10.95 -30.54 5.38
C ASN A 41 -9.44 -30.56 5.65
N VAL A 42 -9.06 -31.06 6.83
CA VAL A 42 -7.67 -31.35 7.20
C VAL A 42 -7.04 -32.30 6.18
N VAL A 43 -6.01 -31.86 5.47
CA VAL A 43 -5.22 -32.69 4.54
C VAL A 43 -4.34 -33.66 5.34
N ARG A 44 -4.97 -34.71 5.87
CA ARG A 44 -4.29 -35.81 6.56
C ARG A 44 -3.57 -36.64 5.50
N ARG A 45 -2.26 -36.41 5.31
CA ARG A 45 -1.41 -37.27 4.46
C ARG A 45 -1.41 -38.68 5.05
N VAL A 46 -2.19 -39.58 4.46
CA VAL A 46 -2.18 -41.00 4.80
C VAL A 46 -0.99 -41.65 4.11
N SER A 47 0.08 -41.90 4.86
CA SER A 47 1.21 -42.69 4.38
C SER A 47 0.78 -44.16 4.22
N THR A 48 0.53 -44.61 3.00
CA THR A 48 0.18 -46.00 2.71
C THR A 48 1.42 -46.89 2.75
N SER A 49 1.83 -47.33 3.94
CA SER A 49 2.80 -48.41 4.12
C SER A 49 2.13 -49.77 3.93
N SER A 50 2.51 -50.51 2.90
CA SER A 50 2.03 -51.88 2.65
C SER A 50 2.60 -52.87 3.67
N SER A 51 1.73 -53.66 4.31
CA SER A 51 2.12 -54.72 5.23
C SER A 51 2.40 -56.04 4.51
N SER A 52 3.41 -56.76 4.98
CA SER A 52 3.62 -58.20 4.73
C SER A 52 4.23 -58.80 6.00
N PRO A 53 3.66 -59.89 6.57
CA PRO A 53 4.12 -60.46 7.83
C PRO A 53 5.04 -61.67 7.63
N ASP A 54 6.15 -61.74 8.37
CA ASP A 54 6.92 -62.93 8.79
C ASP A 54 8.26 -62.46 9.42
N ASN A 55 8.92 -63.14 10.37
CA ASN A 55 8.51 -64.13 11.38
C ASN A 55 9.64 -64.21 12.45
N SER A 56 9.48 -65.05 13.48
CA SER A 56 10.52 -65.50 14.44
C SER A 56 10.87 -64.58 15.63
N GLN A 57 11.28 -65.23 16.73
CA GLN A 57 11.62 -64.64 18.04
C GLN A 57 13.15 -64.83 18.38
N PRO A 58 13.63 -65.06 19.63
CA PRO A 58 14.28 -63.97 20.37
C PRO A 58 15.64 -64.30 21.04
N ALA A 59 16.45 -63.27 21.30
CA ALA A 59 17.58 -63.28 22.25
C ALA A 59 18.04 -61.83 22.54
N THR A 60 18.60 -61.42 23.69
CA THR A 60 18.65 -61.95 25.08
C THR A 60 18.98 -60.78 26.04
N ARG A 61 18.98 -61.04 27.37
CA ARG A 61 19.71 -60.39 28.49
C ARG A 61 20.74 -59.28 28.14
N SER A 62 20.97 -58.25 28.96
CA SER A 62 21.14 -58.29 30.43
C SER A 62 20.85 -56.95 31.16
N SER A 63 21.04 -56.91 32.48
CA SER A 63 20.48 -55.89 33.39
C SER A 63 21.54 -55.18 34.29
N THR A 64 21.19 -53.97 34.77
CA THR A 64 21.55 -53.40 36.11
C THR A 64 23.03 -53.03 36.42
N PRO A 65 23.38 -52.34 37.54
CA PRO A 65 22.75 -51.16 38.23
C PRO A 65 23.75 -50.14 38.91
N PHE A 66 23.20 -49.14 39.65
CA PHE A 66 23.86 -48.23 40.66
C PHE A 66 24.88 -47.20 40.11
N SER A 67 25.22 -46.07 40.76
CA SER A 67 25.15 -45.68 42.19
C SER A 67 24.84 -44.18 42.43
N SER A 68 24.87 -43.69 43.70
CA SER A 68 24.34 -42.37 44.11
C SER A 68 25.07 -41.70 45.31
N GLN A 69 25.20 -40.35 45.26
CA GLN A 69 25.50 -39.41 46.39
C GLN A 69 26.89 -39.53 47.08
N PRO A 70 27.26 -38.63 48.04
CA PRO A 70 27.30 -37.15 47.97
C PRO A 70 28.60 -36.52 48.57
N MET A 71 28.81 -35.19 48.46
CA MET A 71 29.07 -34.25 49.58
C MET A 71 29.74 -32.90 49.22
N THR A 72 29.40 -31.92 50.05
CA THR A 72 29.83 -30.51 50.22
C THR A 72 31.33 -30.17 50.11
N ARG A 73 31.67 -28.93 49.68
CA ARG A 73 32.05 -27.82 50.62
C ARG A 73 32.03 -26.42 49.98
N ASP A 74 32.11 -25.41 50.84
CA ASP A 74 31.96 -23.95 50.62
C ASP A 74 33.19 -23.26 50.01
N ASN A 75 32.99 -22.11 49.33
CA ASN A 75 33.52 -20.82 49.82
C ASN A 75 32.92 -19.58 49.11
N SER A 76 33.28 -18.38 49.58
CA SER A 76 32.59 -17.11 49.35
C SER A 76 33.15 -16.18 48.25
N ASP A 77 32.42 -15.08 48.02
CA ASP A 77 32.82 -13.79 47.44
C ASP A 77 33.35 -13.71 46.00
N SER A 78 32.53 -13.11 45.12
CA SER A 78 32.77 -11.69 44.77
C SER A 78 31.61 -11.07 43.98
N THR A 79 31.38 -9.78 44.16
CA THR A 79 30.32 -9.01 43.50
C THR A 79 30.75 -8.49 42.12
N ARG A 80 30.19 -9.07 41.04
CA ARG A 80 30.29 -8.47 39.70
C ARG A 80 29.11 -8.84 38.80
N GLU A 81 28.07 -8.01 38.81
CA GLU A 81 27.00 -8.08 37.81
C GLU A 81 27.57 -7.95 36.40
N SER A 82 27.67 -9.07 35.70
CA SER A 82 28.18 -9.14 34.34
C SER A 82 26.98 -9.21 33.41
N ARG A 83 26.67 -8.11 32.72
CA ARG A 83 25.59 -8.05 31.73
C ARG A 83 25.78 -9.14 30.68
N ALA A 84 24.87 -10.10 30.63
CA ALA A 84 24.87 -11.13 29.60
C ALA A 84 24.53 -10.49 28.24
N PRO A 85 25.35 -10.66 27.19
CA PRO A 85 24.94 -10.29 25.83
C PRO A 85 23.90 -11.29 25.32
N CYS A 86 22.88 -10.79 24.61
CA CYS A 86 21.78 -11.61 24.09
C CYS A 86 22.20 -12.46 22.88
N GLN A 87 23.03 -13.49 23.12
CA GLN A 87 23.40 -14.49 22.11
C GLN A 87 22.30 -15.56 21.99
N HIS A 88 21.27 -15.25 21.19
CA HIS A 88 20.41 -16.29 20.61
C HIS A 88 21.03 -16.79 19.32
N GLU A 89 21.54 -18.02 19.33
CA GLU A 89 22.02 -18.70 18.12
C GLU A 89 20.85 -18.96 17.17
N ILE A 90 20.84 -18.30 16.01
CA ILE A 90 19.88 -18.56 14.94
C ILE A 90 20.43 -19.71 14.07
N PRO A 91 19.73 -20.85 13.98
CA PRO A 91 20.26 -22.01 13.25
C PRO A 91 20.37 -21.74 11.74
N PRO A 92 21.42 -22.23 11.07
CA PRO A 92 21.71 -21.93 9.65
C PRO A 92 20.86 -22.77 8.67
N THR A 93 19.58 -23.00 8.95
CA THR A 93 18.62 -23.55 8.00
C THR A 93 18.05 -22.43 7.14
N GLY A 94 18.75 -22.10 6.04
CA GLY A 94 18.29 -21.08 5.10
C GLY A 94 16.88 -21.40 4.58
N PRO A 95 15.88 -20.50 4.74
CA PRO A 95 14.53 -20.78 4.27
C PRO A 95 14.50 -20.90 2.75
N ARG A 96 13.49 -21.62 2.23
CA ARG A 96 13.11 -21.53 0.82
C ARG A 96 12.44 -20.17 0.57
N SER A 97 13.23 -19.10 0.61
CA SER A 97 12.83 -17.79 0.09
C SER A 97 12.66 -17.93 -1.42
N THR A 98 11.43 -18.27 -1.82
CA THR A 98 10.97 -17.88 -3.15
C THR A 98 11.08 -16.36 -3.22
N CYS A 99 11.52 -15.82 -4.37
CA CYS A 99 11.29 -14.42 -4.70
C CYS A 99 9.76 -14.31 -4.91
N LEU A 100 9.00 -14.28 -3.80
CA LEU A 100 7.53 -14.32 -3.77
C LEU A 100 7.00 -13.24 -4.72
N GLY A 101 5.78 -13.46 -5.24
CA GLY A 101 5.12 -12.60 -6.23
C GLY A 101 4.70 -11.22 -5.71
N ILE A 102 5.52 -10.61 -4.86
CA ILE A 102 5.42 -9.26 -4.33
C ILE A 102 5.53 -8.27 -5.50
N GLU A 103 4.45 -7.54 -5.76
CA GLU A 103 4.50 -6.28 -6.50
C GLU A 103 5.19 -5.22 -5.64
N GLY A 104 6.52 -5.37 -5.50
CA GLY A 104 7.31 -4.61 -4.55
C GLY A 104 7.72 -3.22 -5.03
N PRO A 105 8.20 -2.36 -4.11
CA PRO A 105 9.03 -1.22 -4.51
C PRO A 105 10.22 -1.72 -5.34
N ARG A 106 10.76 -0.88 -6.23
CA ARG A 106 11.93 -1.24 -7.03
C ARG A 106 13.12 -1.44 -6.11
N VAL A 107 13.63 -2.67 -6.06
CA VAL A 107 14.80 -3.04 -5.25
C VAL A 107 16.06 -2.57 -5.98
N HIS A 108 16.98 -1.90 -5.28
CA HIS A 108 18.35 -1.72 -5.76
C HIS A 108 19.13 -3.00 -5.48
N GLY A 109 19.61 -3.70 -6.51
CA GLY A 109 20.25 -4.98 -6.29
C GLY A 109 21.01 -5.53 -7.48
N VAL A 110 21.50 -6.76 -7.30
CA VAL A 110 21.98 -7.59 -8.38
C VAL A 110 20.77 -8.17 -9.11
N PHE A 111 20.63 -7.82 -10.38
CA PHE A 111 19.67 -8.43 -11.28
C PHE A 111 20.37 -9.12 -12.43
N TYR A 112 19.64 -10.02 -13.08
CA TYR A 112 20.06 -10.71 -14.28
C TYR A 112 19.09 -10.33 -15.41
N THR A 113 19.65 -9.93 -16.56
CA THR A 113 18.91 -9.60 -17.78
C THR A 113 19.34 -10.55 -18.90
N LEU A 114 18.42 -11.01 -19.74
CA LEU A 114 18.81 -11.73 -20.96
C LEU A 114 19.78 -10.85 -21.77
N SER A 115 20.91 -11.42 -22.17
CA SER A 115 22.00 -10.74 -22.86
C SER A 115 21.51 -10.14 -24.19
N THR A 116 20.68 -10.90 -24.90
CA THR A 116 20.01 -10.57 -26.16
C THR A 116 19.15 -9.29 -26.10
N TYR A 117 18.44 -9.01 -25.00
CA TYR A 117 17.55 -7.84 -24.85
C TYR A 117 18.08 -6.79 -23.88
N SER A 118 19.36 -6.88 -23.50
CA SER A 118 19.91 -6.06 -22.43
C SER A 118 20.04 -4.56 -22.79
N GLN A 119 19.69 -4.19 -24.03
CA GLN A 119 19.49 -2.83 -24.54
C GLN A 119 18.00 -2.53 -24.89
N ASP A 120 17.30 -3.46 -25.54
CA ASP A 120 15.93 -3.23 -26.08
C ASP A 120 14.81 -3.33 -25.04
N VAL A 121 14.94 -4.20 -24.05
CA VAL A 121 13.92 -4.39 -22.98
C VAL A 121 14.56 -4.17 -21.60
N PRO A 122 15.12 -2.96 -21.31
CA PRO A 122 15.90 -2.69 -20.10
C PRO A 122 15.06 -2.70 -18.80
N GLN A 123 13.74 -2.86 -18.92
CA GLN A 123 12.76 -2.92 -17.83
C GLN A 123 12.38 -4.36 -17.43
N TRP A 124 12.95 -5.38 -18.07
CA TRP A 124 12.69 -6.79 -17.74
C TRP A 124 13.93 -7.45 -17.13
N SER A 125 13.81 -7.89 -15.87
CA SER A 125 14.96 -8.29 -15.05
C SER A 125 14.58 -9.31 -13.97
N MET A 126 15.51 -10.20 -13.65
CA MET A 126 15.37 -11.28 -12.67
C MET A 126 16.13 -10.94 -11.38
N CYS A 127 15.51 -11.09 -10.20
CA CYS A 127 16.23 -10.97 -8.92
C CYS A 127 17.29 -12.08 -8.80
N GLU A 128 18.42 -11.83 -8.13
CA GLU A 128 19.47 -12.84 -7.87
C GLU A 128 18.92 -14.10 -7.18
N CYS A 129 17.86 -13.97 -6.37
CA CYS A 129 17.09 -15.09 -5.80
C CYS A 129 16.40 -15.95 -6.88
N CYS A 130 15.60 -15.38 -7.79
CA CYS A 130 15.00 -16.13 -8.91
C CYS A 130 16.09 -16.76 -9.78
N PHE A 131 17.14 -16.01 -10.10
CA PHE A 131 18.24 -16.53 -10.91
C PHE A 131 18.89 -17.75 -10.26
N GLY A 132 19.25 -17.66 -8.98
CA GLY A 132 19.80 -18.78 -8.21
C GLY A 132 18.83 -19.96 -8.02
N ALA A 133 17.52 -19.74 -8.11
CA ALA A 133 16.50 -20.76 -7.91
C ALA A 133 15.97 -21.42 -9.19
N THR A 134 16.11 -20.79 -10.36
CA THR A 134 15.51 -21.28 -11.62
C THR A 134 16.43 -21.28 -12.84
N VAL A 135 17.59 -20.60 -12.81
CA VAL A 135 18.48 -20.48 -13.98
C VAL A 135 19.91 -20.95 -13.68
N ARG A 136 20.43 -20.72 -12.47
CA ARG A 136 21.78 -21.14 -12.11
C ARG A 136 21.94 -22.67 -12.24
N GLY A 137 22.96 -23.09 -12.98
CA GLY A 137 23.22 -24.50 -13.31
C GLY A 137 22.34 -25.09 -14.41
N THR A 138 21.52 -24.29 -15.12
CA THR A 138 20.79 -24.72 -16.33
C THR A 138 21.46 -24.16 -17.59
N GLU A 139 21.09 -24.72 -18.76
CA GLU A 139 21.59 -24.27 -20.07
C GLU A 139 21.26 -22.80 -20.38
N LEU A 140 20.32 -22.19 -19.64
CA LEU A 140 19.96 -20.78 -19.77
C LEU A 140 20.97 -19.83 -19.08
N GLU A 141 21.79 -20.28 -18.12
CA GLU A 141 22.71 -19.40 -17.36
C GLU A 141 23.62 -18.52 -18.24
N PRO A 142 24.28 -19.02 -19.31
CA PRO A 142 25.10 -18.20 -20.21
C PRO A 142 24.33 -17.07 -20.93
N HIS A 143 22.99 -17.20 -21.05
CA HIS A 143 22.14 -16.20 -21.70
C HIS A 143 21.78 -15.03 -20.79
N PHE A 144 22.16 -15.04 -19.51
CA PHE A 144 21.85 -13.97 -18.56
C PHE A 144 23.09 -13.16 -18.14
N THR A 145 23.06 -11.87 -18.43
CA THR A 145 24.08 -10.91 -17.96
C THR A 145 23.70 -10.35 -16.59
N ARG A 146 24.61 -10.48 -15.62
CA ARG A 146 24.52 -9.84 -14.30
C ARG A 146 24.67 -8.32 -14.44
N LYS A 147 23.72 -7.54 -13.94
CA LYS A 147 23.74 -6.06 -13.93
C LYS A 147 23.28 -5.53 -12.57
N ALA A 148 23.96 -4.52 -12.04
CA ALA A 148 23.47 -3.74 -10.91
C ALA A 148 22.40 -2.75 -11.40
N MET A 149 21.17 -2.81 -10.87
CA MET A 149 20.08 -1.93 -11.29
C MET A 149 18.99 -1.79 -10.22
N THR A 150 18.03 -0.89 -10.49
CA THR A 150 16.88 -0.60 -9.62
C THR A 150 15.58 -1.03 -10.30
N SER A 151 15.09 -2.24 -10.00
CA SER A 151 14.01 -2.86 -10.76
C SER A 151 13.07 -3.73 -9.90
N VAL A 152 12.06 -4.30 -10.53
CA VAL A 152 11.17 -5.33 -9.95
C VAL A 152 11.52 -6.67 -10.61
N CYS A 153 11.53 -7.77 -9.87
CA CYS A 153 11.67 -9.09 -10.49
C CYS A 153 10.45 -9.37 -11.36
N ARG A 154 10.67 -9.64 -12.65
CA ARG A 154 9.60 -9.94 -13.61
C ARG A 154 9.49 -11.43 -13.97
N PHE A 155 10.34 -12.27 -13.39
CA PHE A 155 10.38 -13.71 -13.63
C PHE A 155 9.79 -14.54 -12.47
N SER A 156 9.16 -13.90 -11.47
CA SER A 156 8.38 -14.57 -10.43
C SER A 156 6.97 -14.99 -10.90
N THR A 157 6.53 -14.54 -12.08
CA THR A 157 5.22 -14.91 -12.65
C THR A 157 5.18 -16.39 -13.05
N PRO A 158 4.05 -17.10 -12.93
CA PRO A 158 3.95 -18.51 -13.31
C PRO A 158 4.28 -18.77 -14.79
N ARG A 159 3.95 -17.85 -15.70
CA ARG A 159 4.25 -18.02 -17.13
C ARG A 159 5.74 -17.87 -17.44
N ALA A 160 6.42 -16.87 -16.89
CA ALA A 160 7.88 -16.75 -17.02
C ALA A 160 8.61 -17.97 -16.44
N ARG A 161 8.15 -18.49 -15.28
CA ARG A 161 8.68 -19.72 -14.68
C ARG A 161 8.47 -20.96 -15.56
N ARG A 162 7.38 -21.05 -16.32
CA ARG A 162 7.12 -22.17 -17.25
C ARG A 162 8.11 -22.20 -18.41
N PHE A 163 8.35 -21.08 -19.10
CA PHE A 163 9.33 -21.05 -20.20
C PHE A 163 10.75 -21.37 -19.72
N ILE A 164 11.17 -20.82 -18.57
CA ILE A 164 12.45 -21.18 -17.94
C ILE A 164 12.54 -22.68 -17.64
N ALA A 165 11.49 -23.27 -17.05
CA ALA A 165 11.46 -24.69 -16.70
C ALA A 165 11.39 -25.63 -17.93
N ALA A 166 10.90 -25.13 -19.07
CA ALA A 166 10.90 -25.83 -20.35
C ALA A 166 12.24 -25.70 -21.10
N GLY A 167 13.12 -24.76 -20.70
CA GLY A 167 14.33 -24.41 -21.44
C GLY A 167 14.08 -23.57 -22.70
N ASP A 168 12.82 -23.16 -22.97
CA ASP A 168 12.49 -22.45 -24.20
C ASP A 168 12.86 -20.96 -24.09
N LEU A 169 14.01 -20.63 -24.67
CA LEU A 169 14.50 -19.25 -24.74
C LEU A 169 13.69 -18.42 -25.76
N LEU A 170 13.18 -19.00 -26.84
CA LEU A 170 12.51 -18.24 -27.91
C LEU A 170 11.11 -17.76 -27.46
N ASP A 171 10.33 -18.65 -26.86
CA ASP A 171 9.04 -18.29 -26.26
C ASP A 171 9.22 -17.37 -25.05
N LEU A 172 10.27 -17.56 -24.24
CA LEU A 172 10.62 -16.62 -23.17
C LEU A 172 10.94 -15.22 -23.73
N GLU A 173 11.71 -15.13 -24.81
CA GLU A 173 12.06 -13.87 -25.46
C GLU A 173 10.85 -13.15 -26.06
N GLU A 174 9.94 -13.85 -26.77
CA GLU A 174 8.72 -13.22 -27.28
C GLU A 174 7.74 -12.84 -26.15
N PHE A 175 7.57 -13.70 -25.14
CA PHE A 175 6.79 -13.35 -23.95
C PHE A 175 7.31 -12.04 -23.33
N ILE A 176 8.62 -11.92 -23.12
CA ILE A 176 9.25 -10.70 -22.61
C ILE A 176 8.99 -9.51 -23.55
N ARG A 177 9.24 -9.69 -24.85
CA ARG A 177 9.07 -8.66 -25.88
C ARG A 177 7.65 -8.10 -25.88
N THR A 178 6.63 -8.96 -25.87
CA THR A 178 5.22 -8.55 -25.88
C THR A 178 4.74 -8.07 -24.51
N ARG A 179 5.04 -8.78 -23.43
CA ARG A 179 4.65 -8.39 -22.07
C ARG A 179 5.27 -7.06 -21.63
N SER A 180 6.43 -6.68 -22.16
CA SER A 180 7.06 -5.37 -21.90
C SER A 180 6.29 -4.16 -22.46
N LYS A 181 5.41 -4.39 -23.44
CA LYS A 181 4.52 -3.36 -24.02
C LYS A 181 3.30 -3.10 -23.11
N VAL A 182 2.97 -4.04 -22.24
CA VAL A 182 1.79 -4.02 -21.36
C VAL A 182 2.10 -3.32 -20.03
N VAL A 183 1.29 -2.32 -19.67
CA VAL A 183 1.42 -1.58 -18.41
C VAL A 183 1.29 -2.54 -17.22
N PRO A 184 2.27 -2.61 -16.29
CA PRO A 184 2.17 -3.49 -15.12
C PRO A 184 0.92 -3.23 -14.27
N CYS A 185 0.43 -4.28 -13.60
CA CYS A 185 -0.54 -4.08 -12.54
C CYS A 185 0.11 -3.36 -11.33
N SER A 186 -0.75 -2.80 -10.49
CA SER A 186 -0.41 -2.16 -9.21
C SER A 186 -1.26 -2.72 -8.05
N GLY A 187 -2.16 -3.66 -8.35
CA GLY A 187 -3.17 -4.27 -7.47
C GLY A 187 -4.22 -3.36 -6.84
N SER A 188 -3.88 -2.09 -6.60
CA SER A 188 -4.49 -1.22 -5.61
C SER A 188 -4.92 0.15 -6.15
N THR A 189 -4.53 0.49 -7.37
CA THR A 189 -4.90 1.73 -8.07
C THR A 189 -5.58 1.43 -9.40
N PRO A 190 -6.28 2.41 -10.00
CA PRO A 190 -6.60 2.35 -11.42
C PRO A 190 -5.33 2.08 -12.23
N THR A 191 -5.39 1.04 -13.07
CA THR A 191 -4.36 0.74 -14.07
C THR A 191 -4.83 1.24 -15.43
N ALA A 192 -3.92 1.86 -16.18
CA ALA A 192 -4.16 2.33 -17.54
C ALA A 192 -4.14 1.18 -18.58
N SER A 193 -4.63 0.00 -18.19
CA SER A 193 -4.69 -1.19 -19.04
C SER A 193 -5.66 -0.97 -20.19
N THR A 194 -5.19 -1.17 -21.42
CA THR A 194 -5.97 -1.03 -22.65
C THR A 194 -6.93 -2.18 -22.84
N LYS A 195 -6.49 -3.42 -22.59
CA LYS A 195 -7.36 -4.60 -22.56
C LYS A 195 -7.73 -5.02 -21.14
N TRP A 196 -8.86 -5.69 -21.04
CA TRP A 196 -9.41 -6.26 -19.81
C TRP A 196 -10.08 -7.58 -20.16
N TYR A 197 -10.07 -8.54 -19.24
CA TYR A 197 -10.69 -9.85 -19.45
C TYR A 197 -11.70 -10.15 -18.34
N ASP A 198 -12.79 -10.79 -18.75
CA ASP A 198 -13.91 -11.25 -17.93
C ASP A 198 -13.95 -12.78 -17.91
N CYS A 199 -14.66 -13.40 -16.95
CA CYS A 199 -14.83 -14.85 -16.91
C CYS A 199 -16.23 -15.33 -16.49
N GLY A 200 -17.26 -14.49 -16.67
CA GLY A 200 -18.64 -14.77 -16.30
C GLY A 200 -18.88 -14.76 -14.78
N ILE A 201 -18.13 -13.93 -14.06
CA ILE A 201 -18.29 -13.62 -12.63
C ILE A 201 -18.55 -12.12 -12.52
N GLU A 202 -19.63 -11.72 -11.86
CA GLU A 202 -19.97 -10.31 -11.64
C GLU A 202 -18.91 -9.60 -10.78
N GLU A 203 -18.65 -8.32 -11.05
CA GLU A 203 -17.58 -7.47 -10.47
C GLU A 203 -16.13 -7.95 -10.65
N PHE A 204 -15.89 -9.21 -11.01
CA PHE A 204 -14.56 -9.71 -11.33
C PHE A 204 -14.07 -9.17 -12.68
N LYS A 205 -12.85 -8.62 -12.70
CA LYS A 205 -12.09 -8.33 -13.92
C LYS A 205 -10.60 -8.62 -13.70
N THR A 206 -9.90 -8.99 -14.77
CA THR A 206 -8.44 -9.01 -14.81
C THR A 206 -7.91 -8.06 -15.88
N CYS A 207 -6.81 -7.37 -15.61
CA CYS A 207 -6.15 -6.49 -16.56
C CYS A 207 -5.19 -7.29 -17.46
N GLU A 208 -4.77 -6.70 -18.59
CA GLU A 208 -3.88 -7.34 -19.57
C GLU A 208 -2.58 -7.87 -18.92
N ALA A 209 -2.00 -7.12 -17.97
CA ALA A 209 -0.83 -7.57 -17.23
C ALA A 209 -1.07 -8.88 -16.44
N CYS A 210 -2.10 -8.91 -15.60
CA CYS A 210 -2.42 -10.09 -14.79
C CYS A 210 -2.88 -11.27 -15.65
N TYR A 211 -3.55 -11.00 -16.78
CA TYR A 211 -3.91 -12.05 -17.74
C TYR A 211 -2.65 -12.69 -18.35
N GLU A 212 -1.76 -11.88 -18.93
CA GLU A 212 -0.55 -12.38 -19.60
C GLU A 212 0.45 -13.03 -18.63
N ASP A 213 0.56 -12.55 -17.37
CA ASP A 213 1.49 -13.08 -16.37
C ASP A 213 1.03 -14.40 -15.72
N GLU A 214 -0.28 -14.56 -15.52
CA GLU A 214 -0.86 -15.56 -14.59
C GLU A 214 -1.92 -16.46 -15.22
N VAL A 215 -2.72 -15.96 -16.18
CA VAL A 215 -3.91 -16.64 -16.73
C VAL A 215 -3.65 -17.30 -18.09
N ALA A 216 -2.91 -16.62 -18.97
CA ALA A 216 -2.61 -17.08 -20.32
C ALA A 216 -1.92 -18.46 -20.30
N GLU A 217 -2.32 -19.35 -21.20
CA GLU A 217 -1.88 -20.75 -21.30
C GLU A 217 -2.14 -21.59 -20.02
N SER A 218 -2.89 -21.10 -19.04
CA SER A 218 -3.24 -21.88 -17.85
C SER A 218 -4.35 -22.90 -18.13
N ARG A 219 -4.58 -23.81 -17.19
CA ARG A 219 -5.74 -24.73 -17.19
C ARG A 219 -7.11 -24.03 -17.21
N PHE A 220 -7.18 -22.73 -16.93
CA PHE A 220 -8.41 -21.94 -16.92
C PHE A 220 -8.45 -20.83 -17.97
N ASP A 221 -7.41 -20.67 -18.80
CA ASP A 221 -7.28 -19.65 -19.85
C ASP A 221 -8.55 -19.49 -20.69
N ARG A 222 -9.06 -20.61 -21.25
CA ARG A 222 -10.30 -20.70 -22.05
C ARG A 222 -11.61 -20.32 -21.32
N ARG A 223 -11.55 -19.89 -20.06
CA ARG A 223 -12.67 -19.33 -19.30
C ARG A 223 -12.67 -17.81 -19.27
N PHE A 224 -11.59 -17.18 -19.73
CA PHE A 224 -11.44 -15.75 -19.82
C PHE A 224 -11.71 -15.28 -21.26
N THR A 225 -12.36 -14.14 -21.40
CA THR A 225 -12.64 -13.50 -22.70
C THR A 225 -12.34 -12.01 -22.61
N GLU A 226 -11.89 -11.40 -23.71
CA GLU A 226 -11.67 -9.95 -23.74
C GLU A 226 -12.99 -9.21 -23.54
N SER A 227 -12.99 -8.27 -22.59
CA SER A 227 -14.20 -7.65 -22.05
C SER A 227 -14.47 -6.33 -22.76
N SER A 228 -15.54 -6.28 -23.55
CA SER A 228 -16.02 -5.06 -24.22
C SER A 228 -16.61 -4.01 -23.27
N THR A 229 -16.82 -4.35 -21.99
CA THR A 229 -17.27 -3.41 -20.96
C THR A 229 -16.16 -2.41 -20.63
N LYS A 230 -16.53 -1.14 -20.38
CA LYS A 230 -15.60 -0.10 -19.93
C LYS A 230 -14.73 -0.59 -18.75
N ALA A 231 -13.43 -0.29 -18.82
CA ALA A 231 -12.44 -0.61 -17.80
C ALA A 231 -12.92 -0.30 -16.37
N PRO A 232 -12.79 -1.23 -15.40
CA PRO A 232 -13.02 -0.97 -13.99
C PRO A 232 -11.89 -0.11 -13.39
N ASN A 233 -12.12 0.40 -12.18
CA ASN A 233 -11.12 1.21 -11.48
C ASN A 233 -10.02 0.40 -10.76
N VAL A 234 -10.10 -0.95 -10.71
CA VAL A 234 -9.11 -1.84 -10.03
C VAL A 234 -9.08 -3.20 -10.75
N CYS A 235 -7.95 -3.90 -10.72
CA CYS A 235 -7.82 -5.29 -11.20
C CYS A 235 -8.16 -6.30 -10.08
N THR A 236 -9.36 -6.89 -10.13
CA THR A 236 -9.85 -7.83 -9.11
C THR A 236 -8.97 -9.07 -8.96
N PHE A 237 -8.43 -9.62 -10.05
CA PHE A 237 -7.56 -10.81 -10.00
C PHE A 237 -6.32 -10.62 -9.13
N ASN A 238 -5.85 -9.38 -8.98
CA ASN A 238 -4.65 -9.05 -8.23
C ASN A 238 -4.90 -8.88 -6.71
N GLN A 239 -6.09 -9.21 -6.23
CA GLN A 239 -6.33 -9.41 -4.79
C GLN A 239 -5.54 -10.65 -4.34
N PRO A 240 -4.67 -10.57 -3.29
CA PRO A 240 -3.75 -11.66 -2.97
C PRO A 240 -4.43 -13.00 -2.67
N PHE A 241 -5.63 -12.99 -2.08
CA PHE A 241 -6.43 -14.20 -1.91
C PHE A 241 -6.78 -14.86 -3.24
N ILE A 242 -7.39 -14.09 -4.16
CA ILE A 242 -7.87 -14.56 -5.48
C ILE A 242 -6.73 -15.18 -6.31
N LYS A 243 -5.52 -14.60 -6.21
CA LYS A 243 -4.31 -15.15 -6.82
C LYS A 243 -3.89 -16.48 -6.20
N ARG A 244 -3.74 -16.57 -4.87
CA ARG A 244 -3.35 -17.83 -4.20
C ARG A 244 -4.33 -18.96 -4.48
N VAL A 245 -5.64 -18.70 -4.41
CA VAL A 245 -6.64 -19.72 -4.74
C VAL A 245 -6.68 -20.07 -6.23
N TYR A 246 -6.14 -19.25 -7.13
CA TYR A 246 -6.01 -19.60 -8.56
C TYR A 246 -4.85 -20.59 -8.80
N GLU A 247 -3.71 -20.35 -8.16
CA GLU A 247 -2.54 -21.24 -8.18
C GLU A 247 -2.92 -22.62 -7.59
N ASP A 248 -3.65 -22.64 -6.47
CA ASP A 248 -4.11 -23.87 -5.80
C ASP A 248 -5.29 -24.59 -6.49
N ALA A 249 -6.16 -23.89 -7.21
CA ALA A 249 -7.45 -24.45 -7.63
C ALA A 249 -7.32 -25.63 -8.60
N THR A 250 -7.79 -26.79 -8.16
CA THR A 250 -7.89 -28.02 -8.97
C THR A 250 -9.00 -27.94 -10.03
N SER A 251 -10.02 -27.12 -9.81
CA SER A 251 -11.18 -26.99 -10.69
C SER A 251 -11.69 -25.55 -10.80
N TRP A 252 -12.32 -25.23 -11.92
CA TRP A 252 -12.91 -23.92 -12.17
C TRP A 252 -13.98 -23.56 -11.13
N ALA A 253 -14.80 -24.53 -10.72
CA ALA A 253 -15.85 -24.32 -9.72
C ALA A 253 -15.28 -23.97 -8.33
N GLN A 254 -14.19 -24.62 -7.92
CA GLN A 254 -13.47 -24.30 -6.68
C GLN A 254 -12.99 -22.84 -6.67
N TRP A 255 -12.34 -22.40 -7.76
CA TRP A 255 -11.86 -21.03 -7.88
C TRP A 255 -13.01 -20.01 -7.90
N ARG A 256 -14.05 -20.23 -8.72
CA ARG A 256 -15.23 -19.37 -8.79
C ARG A 256 -15.85 -19.13 -7.41
N LEU A 257 -16.01 -20.18 -6.61
CA LEU A 257 -16.63 -20.09 -5.29
C LEU A 257 -15.81 -19.21 -4.34
N ALA A 258 -14.48 -19.35 -4.35
CA ALA A 258 -13.58 -18.52 -3.55
C ALA A 258 -13.61 -17.04 -4.02
N VAL A 259 -13.64 -16.78 -5.33
CA VAL A 259 -13.79 -15.41 -5.87
C VAL A 259 -15.11 -14.78 -5.43
N HIS A 260 -16.23 -15.52 -5.54
CA HIS A 260 -17.53 -15.03 -5.07
C HIS A 260 -17.55 -14.76 -3.55
N GLN A 261 -16.91 -15.60 -2.71
CA GLN A 261 -16.76 -15.31 -1.28
C GLN A 261 -16.00 -14.00 -1.07
N ARG A 262 -14.82 -13.85 -1.68
CA ARG A 262 -13.98 -12.65 -1.48
C ARG A 262 -14.62 -11.37 -2.00
N LEU A 263 -15.37 -11.43 -3.10
CA LEU A 263 -16.10 -10.28 -3.64
C LEU A 263 -17.33 -9.91 -2.80
N SER A 264 -17.99 -10.89 -2.16
CA SER A 264 -19.12 -10.60 -1.25
C SER A 264 -18.73 -9.86 0.04
N LEU A 265 -17.42 -9.72 0.32
CA LEU A 265 -16.89 -9.06 1.51
C LEU A 265 -16.38 -7.64 1.20
N PRO A 266 -16.80 -6.62 1.97
CA PRO A 266 -16.29 -5.27 1.80
C PRO A 266 -14.80 -5.20 2.14
N ASN A 267 -14.10 -4.23 1.53
CA ASN A 267 -12.72 -3.93 1.89
C ASN A 267 -12.60 -3.57 3.38
N CYS A 268 -11.49 -3.94 4.03
CA CYS A 268 -11.26 -3.59 5.42
C CYS A 268 -11.20 -2.06 5.59
N VAL A 269 -12.20 -1.50 6.26
CA VAL A 269 -12.15 -0.12 6.75
C VAL A 269 -11.15 -0.01 7.91
N ALA A 270 -10.50 1.14 8.05
CA ALA A 270 -9.58 1.41 9.18
C ALA A 270 -10.33 1.97 10.40
N GLU A 271 -11.54 1.45 10.64
CA GLU A 271 -12.50 1.95 11.62
C GLU A 271 -13.09 0.76 12.41
N PRO A 272 -13.52 0.94 13.66
CA PRO A 272 -14.18 -0.10 14.43
C PRO A 272 -15.53 -0.53 13.82
N VAL A 273 -15.74 -1.82 13.62
CA VAL A 273 -16.97 -2.41 13.04
C VAL A 273 -17.65 -3.31 14.07
N ALA A 274 -18.98 -3.28 14.16
CA ALA A 274 -19.73 -4.15 15.07
C ALA A 274 -19.64 -5.63 14.60
N PRO A 275 -19.43 -6.62 15.50
CA PRO A 275 -19.22 -8.03 15.13
C PRO A 275 -20.34 -8.68 14.30
N SER A 276 -21.55 -8.11 14.31
CA SER A 276 -22.69 -8.56 13.50
C SER A 276 -22.55 -8.31 12.00
N HIS A 277 -21.63 -7.44 11.57
CA HIS A 277 -21.45 -7.05 10.17
C HIS A 277 -20.26 -7.73 9.47
N MET A 278 -19.41 -8.45 10.21
CA MET A 278 -18.12 -8.96 9.71
C MET A 278 -17.65 -10.12 10.57
N THR A 279 -17.28 -11.26 9.97
CA THR A 279 -16.60 -12.33 10.71
C THR A 279 -15.22 -11.86 11.13
N PHE A 280 -14.82 -12.14 12.38
CA PHE A 280 -13.47 -11.89 12.87
C PHE A 280 -12.73 -13.20 13.17
N TYR A 281 -11.41 -13.13 13.09
CA TYR A 281 -10.48 -14.23 13.31
C TYR A 281 -9.46 -13.84 14.38
N THR A 282 -9.13 -14.81 15.23
CA THR A 282 -8.14 -14.70 16.30
C THR A 282 -7.20 -15.91 16.26
N LEU A 283 -6.11 -15.88 17.03
CA LEU A 283 -5.14 -16.97 17.07
C LEU A 283 -5.61 -18.08 18.02
N THR A 284 -5.64 -19.31 17.52
CA THR A 284 -6.19 -20.48 18.23
C THR A 284 -5.29 -21.71 18.17
N GLY A 285 -4.57 -21.92 17.06
CA GLY A 285 -3.87 -23.18 16.77
C GLY A 285 -2.63 -23.48 17.63
N THR A 286 -2.09 -22.49 18.35
CA THR A 286 -0.80 -22.60 19.07
C THR A 286 -0.89 -22.51 20.59
N GLY A 287 -2.10 -22.31 21.15
CA GLY A 287 -2.25 -21.92 22.57
C GLY A 287 -1.70 -20.52 22.91
N ARG A 288 -1.28 -19.74 21.91
CA ARG A 288 -0.81 -18.36 22.07
C ARG A 288 -1.98 -17.41 21.80
N THR A 289 -2.40 -16.66 22.81
CA THR A 289 -3.37 -15.56 22.66
C THR A 289 -2.66 -14.21 22.61
N LEU A 290 -3.32 -13.22 21.99
CA LEU A 290 -2.89 -11.82 22.00
C LEU A 290 -4.12 -10.93 22.16
N ASP A 291 -4.28 -10.33 23.34
CA ASP A 291 -5.52 -9.65 23.70
C ASP A 291 -5.79 -8.44 22.78
N GLY A 292 -7.03 -8.35 22.28
CA GLY A 292 -7.44 -7.34 21.31
C GLY A 292 -6.85 -7.50 19.90
N PHE A 293 -6.25 -8.65 19.56
CA PHE A 293 -5.73 -8.92 18.21
C PHE A 293 -6.75 -9.68 17.34
N GLN A 294 -7.71 -8.94 16.79
CA GLN A 294 -8.73 -9.46 15.88
C GLN A 294 -8.48 -9.06 14.42
N ILE A 295 -8.69 -10.01 13.49
CA ILE A 295 -8.54 -9.79 12.05
C ILE A 295 -9.90 -10.01 11.37
N CYS A 296 -10.40 -9.03 10.61
CA CYS A 296 -11.65 -9.20 9.86
C CYS A 296 -11.50 -10.21 8.72
N GLU A 297 -12.60 -10.85 8.28
CA GLU A 297 -12.59 -11.89 7.25
C GLU A 297 -11.86 -11.46 5.98
N THR A 298 -12.07 -10.23 5.51
CA THR A 298 -11.38 -9.68 4.33
C THR A 298 -9.86 -9.70 4.48
N CYS A 299 -9.34 -9.27 5.64
CA CYS A 299 -7.90 -9.30 5.93
C CYS A 299 -7.38 -10.72 6.22
N TYR A 300 -8.20 -11.59 6.82
CA TYR A 300 -7.85 -13.00 6.97
C TYR A 300 -7.69 -13.68 5.60
N LEU A 301 -8.64 -13.48 4.69
CA LEU A 301 -8.57 -14.01 3.33
C LEU A 301 -7.35 -13.46 2.58
N ASP A 302 -7.18 -12.13 2.53
CA ASP A 302 -6.10 -11.52 1.74
C ASP A 302 -4.70 -11.87 2.27
N PHE A 303 -4.50 -12.00 3.58
CA PHE A 303 -3.16 -12.16 4.17
C PHE A 303 -2.82 -13.56 4.72
N PHE A 304 -3.79 -14.39 5.13
CA PHE A 304 -3.52 -15.66 5.83
C PHE A 304 -4.20 -16.90 5.21
N ALA A 305 -5.37 -16.77 4.61
CA ALA A 305 -6.00 -17.91 3.94
C ALA A 305 -5.13 -18.38 2.77
N HIS A 306 -4.96 -19.69 2.63
CA HIS A 306 -4.00 -20.29 1.68
C HIS A 306 -2.54 -19.86 1.91
N THR A 307 -2.14 -19.70 3.18
CA THR A 307 -0.73 -19.69 3.62
C THR A 307 -0.56 -20.62 4.82
N ASP A 308 0.66 -21.06 5.12
CA ASP A 308 0.95 -21.92 6.28
C ASP A 308 0.51 -21.27 7.61
N HIS A 309 0.48 -19.93 7.67
CA HIS A 309 0.07 -19.16 8.84
C HIS A 309 -1.45 -19.22 9.07
N GLY A 310 -2.26 -19.39 8.02
CA GLY A 310 -3.72 -19.43 8.13
C GLY A 310 -4.24 -20.54 9.05
N THR A 311 -3.50 -21.65 9.14
CA THR A 311 -3.81 -22.78 10.03
C THR A 311 -3.74 -22.44 11.53
N GLN A 312 -3.14 -21.31 11.90
CA GLN A 312 -2.99 -20.87 13.29
C GLN A 312 -4.17 -20.00 13.78
N PHE A 313 -5.06 -19.61 12.87
CA PHE A 313 -6.23 -18.78 13.17
C PHE A 313 -7.51 -19.62 13.24
N GLY A 314 -8.44 -19.17 14.08
CA GLY A 314 -9.83 -19.61 14.09
C GLY A 314 -10.77 -18.42 14.05
N VAL A 315 -12.06 -18.68 13.78
CA VAL A 315 -13.10 -17.66 13.95
C VAL A 315 -13.20 -17.29 15.43
N ASP A 316 -13.19 -15.98 15.73
CA ASP A 316 -13.30 -15.46 17.09
C ASP A 316 -14.76 -15.46 17.56
N ASP A 317 -15.02 -15.88 18.80
CA ASP A 317 -16.37 -15.94 19.36
C ASP A 317 -16.69 -14.66 20.13
N LEU A 318 -16.95 -13.60 19.36
CA LEU A 318 -17.30 -12.27 19.86
C LEU A 318 -18.74 -12.17 20.41
N SER A 319 -19.46 -13.29 20.60
CA SER A 319 -20.81 -13.30 21.17
C SER A 319 -20.88 -12.84 22.64
N HIS A 320 -19.73 -12.76 23.31
CA HIS A 320 -19.58 -12.23 24.67
C HIS A 320 -19.48 -10.70 24.74
N LEU A 321 -19.31 -10.00 23.61
CA LEU A 321 -19.24 -8.54 23.56
C LEU A 321 -20.65 -7.91 23.54
N PRO A 322 -20.83 -6.69 24.09
CA PRO A 322 -22.05 -5.92 23.94
C PRO A 322 -22.44 -5.71 22.45
N PRO A 323 -23.74 -5.69 22.08
CA PRO A 323 -24.16 -5.52 20.68
C PRO A 323 -23.75 -4.19 20.02
N ASP A 324 -23.42 -3.19 20.83
CA ASP A 324 -22.94 -1.86 20.44
C ASP A 324 -21.39 -1.72 20.46
N GLU A 325 -20.68 -2.71 21.00
CA GLU A 325 -19.21 -2.76 21.00
C GLU A 325 -18.69 -2.94 19.57
N LYS A 326 -17.57 -2.29 19.24
CA LYS A 326 -17.02 -2.28 17.88
C LYS A 326 -15.57 -2.72 17.86
N VAL A 327 -15.28 -3.77 17.10
CA VAL A 327 -13.94 -4.34 16.98
C VAL A 327 -13.21 -3.68 15.82
N LEU A 328 -12.01 -3.17 16.11
CA LEU A 328 -11.08 -2.68 15.09
C LEU A 328 -10.23 -3.86 14.59
N CYS A 329 -10.20 -4.08 13.28
CA CYS A 329 -9.27 -5.06 12.72
C CYS A 329 -7.82 -4.60 12.98
N SER A 330 -6.97 -5.43 13.60
CA SER A 330 -5.57 -5.08 13.86
C SER A 330 -4.76 -4.89 12.57
N LEU A 331 -5.10 -5.63 11.50
CA LEU A 331 -4.57 -5.38 10.15
C LEU A 331 -5.11 -4.10 9.49
N SER A 332 -5.96 -3.29 10.13
CA SER A 332 -6.17 -1.92 9.66
C SER A 332 -4.87 -1.10 9.66
N VAL A 333 -3.95 -1.36 10.61
CA VAL A 333 -2.70 -0.63 10.73
C VAL A 333 -1.70 -1.07 9.66
N ASN A 334 -1.17 -0.10 8.89
CA ASN A 334 -0.27 -0.35 7.76
C ASN A 334 0.93 -1.22 8.13
N SER A 335 1.53 -1.02 9.32
CA SER A 335 2.72 -1.75 9.76
C SER A 335 2.48 -3.25 10.00
N LEU A 336 1.28 -3.64 10.45
CA LEU A 336 0.94 -5.05 10.68
C LEU A 336 0.62 -5.77 9.36
N ARG A 337 -0.03 -5.10 8.40
CA ARG A 337 -0.14 -5.59 7.01
C ARG A 337 1.21 -5.74 6.34
N TYR A 338 2.08 -4.75 6.52
CA TYR A 338 3.47 -4.77 6.06
C TYR A 338 4.21 -6.01 6.60
N LEU A 339 4.22 -6.25 7.91
CA LEU A 339 4.92 -7.39 8.53
C LEU A 339 4.42 -8.73 7.97
N THR A 340 3.09 -8.87 7.87
CA THR A 340 2.43 -10.07 7.34
C THR A 340 2.77 -10.35 5.88
N SER A 341 3.15 -9.34 5.10
CA SER A 341 3.56 -9.49 3.70
C SER A 341 5.06 -9.75 3.47
N LYS A 342 5.86 -9.93 4.55
CA LYS A 342 7.34 -9.93 4.50
C LYS A 342 8.06 -10.97 5.36
N ILE A 343 7.38 -11.62 6.30
CA ILE A 343 8.01 -12.56 7.22
C ILE A 343 7.44 -13.94 6.96
N ASP A 344 8.24 -14.79 6.32
CA ASP A 344 7.79 -16.08 5.77
C ASP A 344 7.48 -17.13 6.86
N THR A 345 8.03 -16.97 8.08
CA THR A 345 7.86 -17.94 9.18
C THR A 345 6.90 -17.43 10.25
N PHE A 346 5.97 -18.29 10.68
CA PHE A 346 4.92 -17.92 11.64
C PHE A 346 5.49 -17.42 12.97
N ASP A 347 6.55 -18.04 13.49
CA ASP A 347 7.15 -17.63 14.76
C ASP A 347 7.75 -16.23 14.70
N ALA A 348 8.55 -15.92 13.68
CA ALA A 348 9.12 -14.58 13.52
C ALA A 348 8.01 -13.54 13.30
N TRP A 349 6.98 -13.87 12.48
CA TRP A 349 5.82 -13.02 12.29
C TRP A 349 5.08 -12.76 13.62
N TRP A 350 4.85 -13.81 14.41
CA TRP A 350 4.17 -13.74 15.69
C TRP A 350 4.93 -12.86 16.70
N HIS A 351 6.24 -13.06 16.83
CA HIS A 351 7.08 -12.21 17.70
C HIS A 351 7.05 -10.74 17.25
N SER A 352 7.08 -10.49 15.94
CA SER A 352 6.97 -9.14 15.35
C SER A 352 5.64 -8.47 15.72
N VAL A 353 4.54 -9.17 15.46
CA VAL A 353 3.17 -8.68 15.68
C VAL A 353 2.91 -8.48 17.16
N LYS A 354 3.35 -9.41 18.03
CA LYS A 354 3.24 -9.26 19.48
C LYS A 354 3.97 -8.02 19.98
N ALA A 355 5.18 -7.75 19.50
CA ALA A 355 5.93 -6.55 19.88
C ALA A 355 5.21 -5.26 19.45
N ILE A 356 4.75 -5.17 18.20
CA ILE A 356 4.10 -3.96 17.66
C ILE A 356 2.68 -3.74 18.22
N HIS A 357 1.88 -4.79 18.40
CA HIS A 357 0.50 -4.68 18.91
C HIS A 357 0.45 -4.27 20.39
N LEU A 358 1.30 -4.87 21.23
CA LEU A 358 1.44 -4.48 22.63
C LEU A 358 1.93 -3.03 22.80
N ASP A 359 2.61 -2.48 21.79
CA ASP A 359 3.03 -1.08 21.77
C ASP A 359 1.88 -0.11 21.47
N GLN A 360 1.08 -0.43 20.43
CA GLN A 360 -0.02 0.41 19.95
C GLN A 360 -1.12 0.58 21.00
N ASN A 361 -1.43 -0.46 21.78
CA ASN A 361 -2.42 -0.40 22.85
C ASN A 361 -1.98 0.46 24.04
N ARG A 362 -0.68 0.73 24.21
CA ARG A 362 -0.13 1.57 25.29
C ARG A 362 -0.16 3.06 24.93
N LYS A 363 -1.37 3.60 24.75
CA LYS A 363 -1.73 4.91 24.14
C LYS A 363 -0.82 6.13 24.37
N TRP A 364 -0.05 6.20 25.47
CA TRP A 364 0.85 7.34 25.79
C TRP A 364 2.20 6.93 26.40
N ALA A 365 2.57 5.64 26.40
CA ALA A 365 3.71 5.14 27.18
C ALA A 365 5.08 5.28 26.48
N HIS A 366 5.37 6.40 25.83
CA HIS A 366 6.64 6.62 25.12
C HIS A 366 7.81 6.91 26.08
N THR A 367 7.57 7.62 27.19
CA THR A 367 8.59 8.22 28.07
C THR A 367 9.40 7.26 28.96
N ARG A 368 9.28 5.93 28.80
CA ARG A 368 10.01 4.93 29.61
C ARG A 368 10.34 3.61 28.87
N ARG A 369 10.48 3.64 27.55
CA ARG A 369 10.86 2.45 26.77
C ARG A 369 12.38 2.36 26.65
N GLN A 370 12.94 1.16 26.53
CA GLN A 370 14.32 1.06 26.08
C GLN A 370 14.39 1.57 24.63
N MET A 371 15.28 2.52 24.38
CA MET A 371 15.58 3.01 23.04
C MET A 371 16.86 2.33 22.55
N PHE A 372 17.00 2.23 21.23
CA PHE A 372 18.14 1.66 20.54
C PHE A 372 18.61 2.66 19.50
N GLU A 373 19.91 2.92 19.41
CA GLU A 373 20.52 3.86 18.48
C GLU A 373 21.41 3.09 17.48
N LEU A 374 21.42 3.53 16.23
CA LEU A 374 22.27 2.98 15.18
C LEU A 374 23.65 3.66 15.27
N PRO A 375 24.76 2.94 15.57
CA PRO A 375 26.02 3.58 15.92
C PRO A 375 26.54 4.58 14.88
N GLY A 376 26.76 5.83 15.33
CA GLY A 376 27.19 6.93 14.46
C GLY A 376 26.10 7.52 13.56
N ARG A 377 24.81 7.27 13.83
CA ARG A 377 23.66 7.87 13.15
C ARG A 377 22.64 8.38 14.18
N ASN A 378 22.02 9.52 13.90
CA ASN A 378 20.84 10.00 14.60
C ASN A 378 19.56 9.27 14.10
N LEU A 379 19.53 7.94 14.29
CA LEU A 379 18.37 7.08 14.06
C LEU A 379 18.06 6.33 15.37
N HIS A 380 16.84 6.51 15.89
CA HIS A 380 16.44 5.97 17.18
C HIS A 380 15.22 5.06 17.04
N VAL A 381 15.28 3.88 17.65
CA VAL A 381 14.26 2.82 17.52
C VAL A 381 13.87 2.35 18.92
N CYS A 382 12.57 2.35 19.24
CA CYS A 382 12.11 1.79 20.50
C CYS A 382 12.17 0.25 20.49
N GLU A 383 12.36 -0.35 21.66
CA GLU A 383 12.29 -1.79 21.95
C GLU A 383 11.28 -2.56 21.09
N SER A 384 10.01 -2.12 21.09
CA SER A 384 8.92 -2.73 20.33
C SER A 384 9.13 -2.70 18.82
N CYS A 385 9.78 -1.67 18.27
CA CYS A 385 10.13 -1.57 16.86
C CYS A 385 11.43 -2.31 16.53
N CYS A 386 12.35 -2.45 17.48
CA CYS A 386 13.55 -3.27 17.35
C CYS A 386 13.16 -4.75 17.25
N HIS A 387 12.40 -5.27 18.22
CA HIS A 387 11.84 -6.62 18.17
C HIS A 387 10.75 -6.80 17.09
N GLY A 388 10.06 -5.72 16.74
CA GLY A 388 9.00 -5.71 15.74
C GLY A 388 9.47 -5.77 14.28
N TYR A 389 10.57 -5.09 13.92
CA TYR A 389 11.03 -5.00 12.54
C TYR A 389 12.50 -5.44 12.34
N LEU A 390 13.39 -5.15 13.29
CA LEU A 390 14.83 -5.38 13.14
C LEU A 390 15.24 -6.82 13.49
N SER A 391 14.82 -7.34 14.65
CA SER A 391 15.13 -8.72 15.07
C SER A 391 14.65 -9.79 14.07
N PRO A 392 13.42 -9.73 13.50
CA PRO A 392 12.94 -10.72 12.54
C PRO A 392 13.70 -10.72 11.21
N MET A 393 14.31 -9.60 10.85
CA MET A 393 15.12 -9.44 9.62
C MET A 393 16.62 -9.65 9.88
N GLY A 394 17.02 -9.98 11.11
CA GLY A 394 18.42 -10.21 11.50
C GLY A 394 19.26 -8.94 11.66
N TYR A 395 18.63 -7.77 11.84
CA TYR A 395 19.29 -6.46 11.94
C TYR A 395 19.30 -5.83 13.34
N ALA A 396 18.74 -6.48 14.36
CA ALA A 396 18.77 -5.95 15.72
C ALA A 396 20.17 -5.89 16.34
N SER A 397 21.13 -6.67 15.82
CA SER A 397 22.55 -6.63 16.22
C SER A 397 23.30 -5.40 15.70
N GLU A 398 22.72 -4.64 14.78
CA GLU A 398 23.31 -3.42 14.21
C GLU A 398 23.01 -2.17 15.06
N PHE A 399 22.32 -2.33 16.20
CA PHE A 399 21.83 -1.24 17.05
C PHE A 399 22.26 -1.45 18.50
N ASP A 400 22.85 -0.42 19.11
CA ASP A 400 23.23 -0.41 20.52
C ASP A 400 22.07 0.13 21.39
N PRO A 401 21.99 -0.24 22.69
CA PRO A 401 21.04 0.37 23.62
C PRO A 401 21.34 1.87 23.79
N ALA A 402 20.38 2.71 23.40
CA ALA A 402 20.58 4.15 23.38
C ALA A 402 20.75 4.75 24.78
N THR A 403 21.60 5.76 24.88
CA THR A 403 21.87 6.47 26.15
C THR A 403 20.70 7.35 26.59
N ARG A 404 19.80 7.69 25.67
CA ARG A 404 18.66 8.60 25.87
C ARG A 404 17.32 7.91 25.63
N THR A 405 16.39 8.11 26.55
CA THR A 405 15.00 7.58 26.50
C THR A 405 13.96 8.65 26.19
N ASP A 406 14.38 9.91 25.98
CA ASP A 406 13.54 11.07 25.68
C ASP A 406 13.41 11.37 24.17
N ILE A 407 13.82 10.44 23.31
CA ILE A 407 13.87 10.60 21.85
C ILE A 407 12.71 9.83 21.18
N GLU A 408 12.12 10.42 20.13
CA GLU A 408 11.09 9.77 19.33
C GLU A 408 11.63 8.58 18.52
N CYS A 409 10.81 7.55 18.31
CA CYS A 409 11.18 6.38 17.53
C CYS A 409 10.93 6.61 16.02
N ASP A 410 11.99 6.64 15.23
CA ASP A 410 11.97 6.76 13.76
C ASP A 410 11.15 5.67 13.05
N LEU A 411 10.99 4.49 13.67
CA LEU A 411 10.23 3.35 13.16
C LEU A 411 8.83 3.17 13.79
N CYS A 412 8.38 4.05 14.69
CA CYS A 412 7.01 4.00 15.23
C CYS A 412 5.97 4.39 14.17
N PHE A 413 4.73 3.92 14.31
CA PHE A 413 3.65 4.20 13.32
C PHE A 413 3.24 5.68 13.23
N VAL A 414 3.64 6.49 14.22
CA VAL A 414 3.48 7.97 14.21
C VAL A 414 4.64 8.70 13.53
N SER A 415 5.77 8.03 13.28
CA SER A 415 6.92 8.63 12.60
C SER A 415 6.60 8.80 11.11
N PRO A 416 6.68 10.03 10.56
CA PRO A 416 6.49 10.25 9.14
C PRO A 416 7.65 9.69 8.29
N LYS A 417 8.75 9.24 8.91
CA LYS A 417 9.84 8.52 8.23
C LYS A 417 9.61 7.00 8.15
N GLN A 418 8.64 6.45 8.91
CA GLN A 418 8.47 5.00 9.06
C GLN A 418 8.36 4.28 7.71
N GLU A 419 7.47 4.71 6.82
CA GLU A 419 7.21 4.01 5.55
C GLU A 419 8.46 3.94 4.66
N ASN A 420 9.22 5.04 4.60
CA ASN A 420 10.49 5.12 3.86
C ASN A 420 11.55 4.18 4.44
N TYR A 421 11.74 4.19 5.76
CA TYR A 421 12.71 3.31 6.43
C TYR A 421 12.32 1.84 6.34
N LEU A 422 11.06 1.49 6.59
CA LEU A 422 10.55 0.13 6.48
C LEU A 422 10.68 -0.40 5.03
N SER A 423 10.31 0.39 4.03
CA SER A 423 10.50 0.03 2.61
C SER A 423 11.96 -0.35 2.29
N LYS A 424 12.93 0.44 2.80
CA LYS A 424 14.36 0.18 2.63
C LYS A 424 14.91 -0.96 3.51
N LEU A 425 14.26 -1.25 4.64
CA LEU A 425 14.59 -2.40 5.48
C LEU A 425 14.21 -3.72 4.80
N ILE A 426 13.05 -3.80 4.12
CA ILE A 426 12.73 -4.91 3.21
C ILE A 426 13.79 -5.04 2.12
N GLU A 427 14.13 -3.93 1.46
CA GLU A 427 15.05 -3.91 0.33
C GLU A 427 16.43 -4.50 0.70
N SER A 428 16.84 -4.23 1.95
CA SER A 428 18.02 -4.81 2.59
C SER A 428 17.87 -6.30 2.87
N ALA A 429 16.73 -6.72 3.45
CA ALA A 429 16.46 -8.10 3.88
C ALA A 429 16.22 -9.09 2.71
N CYS A 430 15.58 -8.64 1.63
CA CYS A 430 15.37 -9.42 0.41
C CYS A 430 16.65 -9.53 -0.45
N SER A 431 17.61 -8.63 -0.22
CA SER A 431 18.96 -8.75 -0.75
C SER A 431 19.82 -9.60 0.20
N PRO A 432 20.92 -10.25 -0.24
CA PRO A 432 21.78 -11.05 0.65
C PRO A 432 22.46 -10.21 1.76
N ARG A 433 21.76 -10.02 2.89
CA ARG A 433 22.16 -9.24 4.08
C ARG A 433 22.70 -7.83 3.78
N ARG A 434 22.13 -7.12 2.79
CA ARG A 434 22.56 -5.77 2.41
C ARG A 434 21.95 -4.67 3.30
N PHE A 435 22.32 -4.68 4.58
CA PHE A 435 21.96 -3.62 5.53
C PHE A 435 22.47 -2.24 5.10
N ASP A 436 23.49 -2.18 4.24
CA ASP A 436 24.00 -0.94 3.67
C ASP A 436 22.95 -0.16 2.84
N LEU A 437 21.96 -0.84 2.24
CA LEU A 437 20.82 -0.19 1.58
C LEU A 437 19.92 0.57 2.58
N PHE A 438 19.78 0.05 3.80
CA PHE A 438 19.11 0.74 4.89
C PHE A 438 20.00 1.86 5.44
N LEU A 439 21.30 1.64 5.64
CA LEU A 439 22.24 2.68 6.09
C LEU A 439 22.27 3.90 5.16
N ASP A 440 22.18 3.71 3.84
CA ASP A 440 22.09 4.81 2.88
C ASP A 440 20.75 5.54 2.94
N ALA A 441 19.64 4.83 3.19
CA ALA A 441 18.36 5.46 3.49
C ALA A 441 18.43 6.29 4.77
N VAL A 442 19.06 5.78 5.84
CA VAL A 442 19.29 6.53 7.08
C VAL A 442 20.10 7.78 6.81
N ARG A 443 21.27 7.69 6.16
CA ARG A 443 22.08 8.86 5.77
C ARG A 443 21.28 9.92 4.98
N ILE A 444 20.33 9.48 4.15
CA ILE A 444 19.44 10.37 3.40
C ILE A 444 18.41 11.05 4.30
N TYR A 445 17.67 10.30 5.13
CA TYR A 445 16.54 10.82 5.92
C TYR A 445 16.92 11.37 7.30
N GLU A 446 18.10 11.05 7.84
CA GLU A 446 18.60 11.52 9.14
C GLU A 446 18.67 13.05 9.17
N HIS A 447 19.24 13.65 8.12
CA HIS A 447 19.39 15.10 7.96
C HIS A 447 18.12 15.82 7.49
N ILE A 448 17.00 15.10 7.34
CA ILE A 448 15.71 15.65 6.90
C ILE A 448 14.80 15.82 8.12
N PRO A 449 14.48 17.07 8.52
CA PRO A 449 13.49 17.31 9.55
C PRO A 449 12.12 16.70 9.18
N PRO A 450 11.32 16.21 10.14
CA PRO A 450 9.99 15.66 9.85
C PRO A 450 9.07 16.60 9.05
N PHE A 451 9.23 17.93 9.23
CA PHE A 451 8.49 18.95 8.49
C PHE A 451 9.04 19.24 7.08
N GLU A 452 10.18 18.67 6.69
CA GLU A 452 10.80 18.80 5.34
C GLU A 452 10.63 17.57 4.44
N LEU A 453 10.07 16.49 4.99
CA LEU A 453 9.56 15.36 4.22
C LEU A 453 8.54 15.81 3.16
N CYS A 454 8.33 14.94 2.17
CA CYS A 454 7.51 15.23 1.02
C CYS A 454 6.04 15.43 1.43
N PRO A 455 5.42 16.59 1.17
CA PRO A 455 4.00 16.79 1.46
C PRO A 455 3.09 16.01 0.50
N GLY A 456 3.67 15.30 -0.48
CA GLY A 456 2.95 14.53 -1.48
C GLY A 456 2.07 15.41 -2.36
N ARG A 457 0.76 15.11 -2.35
CA ARG A 457 -0.29 15.92 -3.00
C ARG A 457 -0.77 17.09 -2.15
N LYS A 458 -0.27 17.30 -0.93
CA LYS A 458 -0.70 18.43 -0.08
C LYS A 458 0.06 19.70 -0.47
N LEU A 459 -0.64 20.84 -0.53
CA LEU A 459 0.03 22.13 -0.52
C LEU A 459 0.75 22.31 0.82
N LYS A 460 2.02 22.71 0.75
CA LYS A 460 2.81 23.08 1.92
C LYS A 460 3.02 24.59 1.90
N LYS A 461 2.59 25.27 2.98
CA LYS A 461 2.93 26.67 3.21
C LYS A 461 4.40 26.79 3.57
N ASP A 462 5.04 27.89 3.18
CA ASP A 462 6.44 28.19 3.51
C ASP A 462 7.35 27.01 3.07
N PHE A 463 7.12 26.54 1.84
CA PHE A 463 7.78 25.37 1.27
C PHE A 463 9.30 25.55 1.30
N TYR A 464 9.96 24.70 2.08
CA TYR A 464 11.41 24.60 2.14
C TYR A 464 11.90 23.41 1.31
N GLY A 465 12.92 23.65 0.49
CA GLY A 465 13.45 22.68 -0.46
C GLY A 465 14.37 23.34 -1.49
N TYR A 466 14.43 22.77 -2.69
CA TYR A 466 15.25 23.25 -3.79
C TYR A 466 14.37 23.65 -4.97
N GLU A 467 14.77 24.70 -5.68
CA GLU A 467 14.37 24.91 -7.05
C GLU A 467 15.54 24.55 -7.95
N TYR A 468 15.28 23.72 -8.97
CA TYR A 468 16.20 23.55 -10.09
C TYR A 468 15.48 23.97 -11.38
N CYS A 469 15.81 25.16 -11.90
CA CYS A 469 15.27 25.72 -13.14
C CYS A 469 13.73 25.56 -13.27
N GLY A 470 12.95 26.10 -12.34
CA GLY A 470 11.47 26.00 -12.30
C GLY A 470 10.91 24.74 -11.65
N VAL A 471 11.73 23.71 -11.40
CA VAL A 471 11.32 22.46 -10.74
C VAL A 471 11.48 22.58 -9.23
N PHE A 472 10.37 22.76 -8.51
CA PHE A 472 10.37 22.74 -7.04
C PHE A 472 10.35 21.30 -6.51
N MET A 473 11.28 21.01 -5.61
CA MET A 473 11.41 19.71 -4.95
C MET A 473 11.67 19.89 -3.45
N CYS A 474 11.00 19.10 -2.62
CA CYS A 474 11.26 19.08 -1.18
C CYS A 474 12.64 18.45 -0.91
N LEU A 475 13.19 18.66 0.29
CA LEU A 475 14.48 18.09 0.69
C LEU A 475 14.53 16.57 0.47
N GLU A 476 13.46 15.83 0.79
CA GLU A 476 13.35 14.40 0.51
C GLU A 476 13.48 14.05 -0.99
N CYS A 477 12.71 14.70 -1.86
CA CYS A 477 12.76 14.38 -3.29
C CYS A 477 14.04 14.90 -3.97
N HIS A 478 14.71 15.88 -3.37
CA HIS A 478 16.08 16.24 -3.72
C HIS A 478 17.04 15.11 -3.33
N GLU A 479 17.19 14.81 -2.04
CA GLU A 479 18.21 13.89 -1.53
C GLU A 479 18.03 12.43 -2.01
N ALA A 480 16.80 11.94 -2.07
CA ALA A 480 16.49 10.54 -2.38
C ALA A 480 16.29 10.25 -3.89
N PHE A 481 16.20 11.28 -4.74
CA PHE A 481 15.93 11.08 -6.17
C PHE A 481 16.68 12.04 -7.11
N ALA A 482 16.62 13.36 -6.90
CA ALA A 482 17.28 14.31 -7.79
C ALA A 482 18.81 14.29 -7.64
N ARG A 483 19.33 14.34 -6.41
CA ARG A 483 20.76 14.43 -6.10
C ARG A 483 21.59 13.27 -6.67
N PRO A 484 21.16 11.99 -6.57
CA PRO A 484 21.87 10.89 -7.24
C PRO A 484 21.93 11.00 -8.77
N THR A 485 21.07 11.81 -9.40
CA THR A 485 21.07 12.04 -10.85
C THR A 485 21.87 13.26 -11.31
N PHE A 486 22.35 14.11 -10.39
CA PHE A 486 23.16 15.28 -10.78
C PHE A 486 24.58 14.91 -11.24
N SER A 487 25.11 13.74 -10.89
CA SER A 487 26.44 13.29 -11.33
C SER A 487 26.48 12.84 -12.80
N SER A 488 25.37 12.37 -13.35
CA SER A 488 25.24 12.07 -14.79
C SER A 488 24.80 13.27 -15.64
N LEU A 489 24.42 14.36 -14.99
CA LEU A 489 24.05 15.62 -15.61
C LEU A 489 25.28 16.54 -15.68
N ASN A 490 25.77 16.83 -16.89
CA ASN A 490 26.72 17.92 -17.15
C ASN A 490 26.06 19.32 -17.02
N LEU A 491 25.29 19.52 -15.95
CA LEU A 491 24.65 20.78 -15.62
C LEU A 491 25.56 21.62 -14.72
N PRO A 492 25.49 22.96 -14.79
CA PRO A 492 26.21 23.82 -13.87
C PRO A 492 25.79 23.54 -12.42
N ALA A 493 26.74 23.09 -11.59
CA ALA A 493 26.52 22.77 -10.18
C ALA A 493 25.97 23.94 -9.34
N HIS A 494 26.02 25.16 -9.89
CA HIS A 494 25.66 26.43 -9.26
C HIS A 494 24.17 26.81 -9.35
N ARG A 495 23.27 25.88 -9.74
CA ARG A 495 21.82 26.17 -9.95
C ARG A 495 20.82 25.43 -9.07
N ALA A 496 21.26 24.54 -8.17
CA ALA A 496 20.39 23.99 -7.13
C ALA A 496 20.24 25.00 -5.97
N ALA A 497 19.41 26.02 -6.16
CA ALA A 497 19.17 27.03 -5.13
C ALA A 497 18.31 26.43 -4.00
N ARG A 498 18.77 26.53 -2.75
CA ARG A 498 17.97 26.19 -1.56
C ARG A 498 16.97 27.33 -1.34
N VAL A 499 15.75 27.16 -1.83
CA VAL A 499 14.71 28.22 -1.86
C VAL A 499 14.09 28.35 -0.47
N ALA A 500 14.64 29.27 0.32
CA ALA A 500 14.15 29.63 1.63
C ALA A 500 13.04 30.70 1.52
N ARG A 501 11.82 30.24 1.17
CA ARG A 501 10.65 30.99 0.67
C ARG A 501 10.70 31.29 -0.82
N ASN A 502 9.51 31.31 -1.43
CA ASN A 502 9.29 31.92 -2.73
C ASN A 502 9.31 33.45 -2.63
N ASP A 503 10.40 34.10 -3.05
CA ASP A 503 10.45 35.56 -3.25
C ASP A 503 9.39 36.05 -4.26
N GLN A 504 8.86 35.13 -5.08
CA GLN A 504 7.78 35.33 -6.05
C GLN A 504 6.41 35.58 -5.38
N GLY A 505 6.28 35.25 -4.08
CA GLY A 505 5.10 35.54 -3.25
C GLY A 505 3.99 34.49 -3.31
N ASP A 506 4.24 33.32 -3.93
CA ASP A 506 3.32 32.18 -3.92
C ASP A 506 3.44 31.45 -2.57
N GLU A 507 2.49 31.68 -1.65
CA GLU A 507 2.53 31.17 -0.27
C GLU A 507 2.56 29.64 -0.15
N TYR A 508 2.14 28.91 -1.19
CA TYR A 508 1.91 27.47 -1.17
C TYR A 508 2.50 26.78 -2.42
N LEU A 509 3.25 25.70 -2.22
CA LEU A 509 3.75 24.83 -3.29
C LEU A 509 3.38 23.36 -3.06
N ILE A 510 3.37 22.61 -4.17
CA ILE A 510 3.47 21.15 -4.20
C ILE A 510 4.91 20.75 -4.57
N CYS A 511 5.32 19.54 -4.19
CA CYS A 511 6.56 18.97 -4.72
C CYS A 511 6.31 18.45 -6.14
N GLU A 512 7.14 18.84 -7.11
CA GLU A 512 7.02 18.33 -8.49
C GLU A 512 7.53 16.89 -8.60
N LEU A 513 8.71 16.65 -8.03
CA LEU A 513 9.33 15.33 -7.94
C LEU A 513 8.64 14.40 -6.92
N TYR A 514 7.43 14.73 -6.47
CA TYR A 514 6.53 13.72 -5.89
C TYR A 514 5.89 12.85 -6.99
N SER A 515 5.53 13.46 -8.12
CA SER A 515 4.78 12.77 -9.17
C SER A 515 5.61 11.67 -9.86
N PRO A 516 5.12 10.42 -9.97
CA PRO A 516 5.82 9.36 -10.70
C PRO A 516 6.07 9.71 -12.17
N ARG A 517 5.15 10.42 -12.81
CA ARG A 517 5.31 10.92 -14.18
C ARG A 517 6.37 12.01 -14.29
N VAL A 518 6.37 12.99 -13.39
CA VAL A 518 7.41 14.03 -13.40
C VAL A 518 8.78 13.43 -13.06
N ARG A 519 8.87 12.44 -12.15
CA ARG A 519 10.10 11.65 -11.95
C ARG A 519 10.55 10.94 -13.24
N LYS A 520 9.63 10.29 -13.96
CA LYS A 520 9.95 9.65 -15.26
C LYS A 520 10.46 10.65 -16.29
N MET A 521 9.84 11.82 -16.40
CA MET A 521 10.28 12.89 -17.31
C MET A 521 11.64 13.47 -16.89
N TRP A 522 11.87 13.70 -15.59
CA TRP A 522 13.18 14.08 -15.05
C TRP A 522 14.26 13.07 -15.44
N SER A 523 14.02 11.76 -15.26
CA SER A 523 14.96 10.72 -15.68
C SER A 523 15.20 10.68 -17.21
N LEU A 524 14.23 11.06 -18.04
CA LEU A 524 14.44 11.19 -19.49
C LEU A 524 15.32 12.41 -19.82
N VAL A 525 15.12 13.54 -19.15
CA VAL A 525 15.96 14.74 -19.30
C VAL A 525 17.39 14.46 -18.80
N VAL A 526 17.56 13.80 -17.66
CA VAL A 526 18.85 13.29 -17.14
C VAL A 526 19.59 12.44 -18.18
N ALA A 527 18.85 11.58 -18.90
CA ALA A 527 19.41 10.70 -19.92
C ALA A 527 19.60 11.36 -21.30
N GLY A 528 19.35 12.67 -21.44
CA GLY A 528 19.40 13.39 -22.72
C GLY A 528 18.29 13.02 -23.72
N LYS A 529 17.23 12.34 -23.28
CA LYS A 529 16.13 11.79 -24.10
C LYS A 529 14.87 12.68 -24.15
N MET A 530 14.93 13.87 -23.56
CA MET A 530 13.83 14.85 -23.47
C MET A 530 14.41 16.24 -23.25
N ARG A 531 13.79 17.32 -23.76
CA ARG A 531 14.27 18.68 -23.52
C ARG A 531 13.86 19.15 -22.12
N TRP A 532 14.63 20.10 -21.60
CA TRP A 532 14.28 20.77 -20.34
C TRP A 532 12.92 21.48 -20.41
N ASP A 533 12.63 22.09 -21.56
CA ASP A 533 11.40 22.85 -21.82
C ASP A 533 10.14 21.96 -21.75
N ASP A 534 10.23 20.71 -22.23
CA ASP A 534 9.13 19.74 -22.22
C ASP A 534 8.75 19.37 -20.77
N LEU A 535 9.76 19.18 -19.92
CA LEU A 535 9.61 18.92 -18.48
C LEU A 535 8.99 20.14 -17.76
N GLN A 536 9.46 21.36 -18.07
CA GLN A 536 8.89 22.59 -17.52
C GLN A 536 7.42 22.77 -17.95
N ALA A 537 7.09 22.53 -19.22
CA ALA A 537 5.73 22.65 -19.73
C ALA A 537 4.77 21.63 -19.08
N ALA A 538 5.22 20.40 -18.87
CA ALA A 538 4.44 19.39 -18.16
C ALA A 538 4.25 19.73 -16.67
N ILE A 539 5.29 20.24 -16.00
CA ILE A 539 5.20 20.74 -14.62
C ILE A 539 4.25 21.93 -14.51
N TRP A 540 4.30 22.88 -15.45
CA TRP A 540 3.38 24.01 -15.49
C TRP A 540 1.93 23.52 -15.60
N ARG A 541 1.65 22.65 -16.59
CA ARG A 541 0.32 22.05 -16.77
C ARG A 541 -0.13 21.25 -15.53
N ARG A 542 0.79 20.57 -14.84
CA ARG A 542 0.51 19.89 -13.56
C ARG A 542 0.10 20.88 -12.46
N ARG A 543 0.85 21.96 -12.23
CA ARG A 543 0.49 23.01 -11.26
C ARG A 543 -0.88 23.60 -11.56
N GLU A 544 -1.10 24.00 -12.80
CA GLU A 544 -2.37 24.59 -13.23
C GLU A 544 -3.55 23.62 -13.02
N THR A 545 -3.36 22.34 -13.37
CA THR A 545 -4.40 21.32 -13.15
C THR A 545 -4.63 21.13 -11.65
N TYR A 546 -3.58 21.04 -10.82
CA TYR A 546 -3.69 20.87 -9.37
C TYR A 546 -4.57 21.94 -8.71
N PHE A 547 -4.32 23.22 -9.03
CA PHE A 547 -5.09 24.34 -8.47
C PHE A 547 -6.53 24.40 -9.03
N ARG A 548 -6.76 23.92 -10.25
CA ARG A 548 -8.11 23.77 -10.83
C ARG A 548 -8.87 22.56 -10.26
N THR A 549 -8.18 21.51 -9.81
CA THR A 549 -8.80 20.22 -9.42
C THR A 549 -8.66 19.89 -7.95
N VAL A 550 -7.50 19.40 -7.50
CA VAL A 550 -7.27 18.90 -6.13
C VAL A 550 -7.57 19.97 -5.09
N PHE A 551 -7.09 21.20 -5.31
CA PHE A 551 -7.34 22.30 -4.40
C PHE A 551 -8.84 22.60 -4.23
N VAL A 552 -9.60 22.58 -5.33
CA VAL A 552 -11.06 22.78 -5.31
C VAL A 552 -11.78 21.59 -4.67
N ALA A 553 -11.33 20.36 -4.92
CA ALA A 553 -11.91 19.16 -4.33
C ALA A 553 -11.74 19.11 -2.80
N GLU A 554 -10.54 19.40 -2.29
CA GLU A 554 -10.27 19.47 -0.84
C GLU A 554 -11.02 20.64 -0.17
N TYR A 555 -11.15 21.78 -0.86
CA TYR A 555 -11.98 22.90 -0.41
C TYR A 555 -13.46 22.50 -0.29
N LEU A 556 -14.02 21.81 -1.28
CA LEU A 556 -15.40 21.31 -1.23
C LEU A 556 -15.61 20.29 -0.10
N LYS A 557 -14.67 19.35 0.10
CA LYS A 557 -14.70 18.39 1.22
C LYS A 557 -14.71 19.09 2.58
N TYR A 558 -13.85 20.09 2.77
CA TYR A 558 -13.83 20.90 3.99
C TYR A 558 -15.17 21.59 4.24
N TYR A 559 -15.78 22.20 3.22
CA TYR A 559 -17.09 22.85 3.35
C TYR A 559 -18.22 21.85 3.64
N MET A 560 -18.22 20.65 3.04
CA MET A 560 -19.18 19.59 3.37
C MET A 560 -19.05 19.13 4.83
N GLN A 561 -17.83 18.89 5.30
CA GLN A 561 -17.57 18.51 6.70
C GLN A 561 -18.04 19.59 7.67
N LYS A 562 -17.75 20.86 7.37
CA LYS A 562 -18.14 22.01 8.18
C LYS A 562 -19.67 22.20 8.19
N GLN A 563 -20.34 22.06 7.04
CA GLN A 563 -21.80 22.13 6.92
C GLN A 563 -22.49 21.01 7.72
N ALA A 564 -21.92 19.80 7.75
CA ALA A 564 -22.41 18.71 8.59
C ALA A 564 -22.27 19.00 10.10
N GLN A 565 -21.13 19.56 10.52
CA GLN A 565 -20.88 19.97 11.91
C GLN A 565 -21.79 21.12 12.37
N GLU A 566 -22.11 22.07 11.49
CA GLU A 566 -22.92 23.26 11.80
C GLU A 566 -24.43 23.08 11.53
N GLY A 567 -24.89 21.85 11.27
CA GLY A 567 -26.31 21.52 11.13
C GLY A 567 -26.96 22.12 9.89
N GLY A 568 -26.27 22.10 8.75
CA GLY A 568 -26.82 22.51 7.45
C GLY A 568 -26.91 24.02 7.20
N LYS A 569 -26.50 24.86 8.14
CA LYS A 569 -26.67 26.34 8.10
C LYS A 569 -25.96 27.09 6.97
N TYR A 570 -25.13 26.41 6.17
CA TYR A 570 -24.33 27.01 5.11
C TYR A 570 -24.73 26.42 3.76
N ILE A 571 -25.20 27.28 2.85
CA ILE A 571 -25.38 26.92 1.45
C ILE A 571 -24.02 27.08 0.76
N VAL A 572 -23.44 25.98 0.28
CA VAL A 572 -22.23 26.02 -0.55
C VAL A 572 -22.62 26.53 -1.93
N ALA A 573 -22.48 27.85 -2.14
CA ALA A 573 -22.51 28.42 -3.48
C ALA A 573 -21.34 27.83 -4.27
N ALA A 574 -21.63 27.19 -5.41
CA ALA A 574 -20.58 26.64 -6.26
C ALA A 574 -19.60 27.75 -6.71
N PRO A 575 -18.28 27.51 -6.72
CA PRO A 575 -17.29 28.52 -7.08
C PRO A 575 -17.33 28.83 -8.59
N ALA A 576 -18.27 29.69 -8.99
CA ALA A 576 -18.48 30.12 -10.37
C ALA A 576 -17.27 30.92 -10.89
N ASN A 577 -16.35 30.22 -11.56
CA ASN A 577 -15.05 30.73 -12.01
C ASN A 577 -14.34 31.56 -10.94
N CYS A 578 -13.92 30.90 -9.85
CA CYS A 578 -12.85 31.44 -9.02
C CYS A 578 -11.64 31.74 -9.91
N GLY A 579 -11.40 33.02 -10.18
CA GLY A 579 -10.20 33.51 -10.85
C GLY A 579 -8.99 33.24 -9.96
N LEU A 580 -8.41 32.05 -10.10
CA LEU A 580 -7.20 31.65 -9.38
C LEU A 580 -6.12 32.71 -9.61
N PRO A 581 -5.38 33.13 -8.56
CA PRO A 581 -4.37 34.16 -8.69
C PRO A 581 -3.25 33.66 -9.62
N VAL A 582 -3.24 34.21 -10.84
CA VAL A 582 -2.16 34.08 -11.84
C VAL A 582 -0.82 34.42 -11.16
N PRO A 583 0.12 33.45 -11.04
CA PRO A 583 1.41 33.70 -10.40
C PRO A 583 2.16 34.86 -11.06
N ALA A 584 2.89 35.64 -10.25
CA ALA A 584 3.53 36.87 -10.72
C ALA A 584 4.59 36.64 -11.80
N SER A 585 5.10 35.41 -11.94
CA SER A 585 5.96 34.94 -13.02
C SER A 585 5.29 35.03 -14.40
N GLN A 586 3.97 34.80 -14.52
CA GLN A 586 3.27 34.89 -15.81
C GLN A 586 3.24 36.31 -16.39
N ARG A 587 3.25 37.37 -15.56
CA ARG A 587 3.29 38.77 -16.05
C ARG A 587 4.56 39.08 -16.85
N ARG A 588 5.68 38.39 -16.57
CA ARG A 588 6.99 38.67 -17.19
C ARG A 588 7.20 37.99 -18.55
N LEU A 589 6.31 37.08 -18.95
CA LEU A 589 6.35 36.38 -20.24
C LEU A 589 5.32 36.94 -21.25
N SER A 590 4.49 37.91 -20.84
CA SER A 590 3.54 38.60 -21.69
C SER A 590 4.17 39.88 -22.28
N THR A 591 4.61 39.83 -23.53
CA THR A 591 5.28 40.95 -24.22
C THR A 591 4.31 42.02 -24.74
N SER A 592 3.40 42.51 -23.89
CA SER A 592 2.48 43.61 -24.21
C SER A 592 2.20 44.45 -22.95
N PRO A 593 2.45 45.78 -22.98
CA PRO A 593 2.26 46.65 -21.83
C PRO A 593 0.80 47.07 -21.68
N ALA A 594 0.18 46.71 -20.55
CA ALA A 594 -1.01 47.38 -20.03
C ALA A 594 -0.58 48.38 -18.93
N PRO A 595 -1.27 49.52 -18.75
CA PRO A 595 -0.92 50.48 -17.72
C PRO A 595 -1.22 49.92 -16.32
N GLU A 596 -0.25 49.97 -15.41
CA GLU A 596 -0.46 49.69 -13.98
C GLU A 596 -0.80 51.01 -13.24
N GLU A 597 -1.97 51.08 -12.59
CA GLU A 597 -2.21 52.08 -11.55
C GLU A 597 -1.53 51.63 -10.25
N ASP A 598 -0.46 52.33 -9.89
CA ASP A 598 0.37 51.98 -8.72
C ASP A 598 -0.15 52.69 -7.45
N VAL A 599 -0.82 51.94 -6.57
CA VAL A 599 -1.21 52.41 -5.23
C VAL A 599 -0.22 51.89 -4.21
N ALA A 600 0.71 52.75 -3.79
CA ALA A 600 1.74 52.44 -2.80
C ALA A 600 1.47 53.15 -1.46
N ASP A 601 1.41 52.38 -0.37
CA ASP A 601 1.42 52.94 0.99
C ASP A 601 2.75 53.69 1.24
N ALA A 602 2.69 54.79 2.00
CA ALA A 602 3.79 55.75 2.23
C ALA A 602 5.07 55.21 2.91
N ALA A 603 5.16 53.90 3.14
CA ALA A 603 6.35 53.21 3.67
C ALA A 603 7.06 52.32 2.62
N GLY A 604 6.67 52.40 1.33
CA GLY A 604 7.31 51.69 0.21
C GLY A 604 7.14 50.16 0.19
N LYS A 605 6.55 49.57 1.23
CA LYS A 605 6.33 48.13 1.36
C LYS A 605 4.97 47.74 0.77
N ARG A 606 4.95 47.28 -0.49
CA ARG A 606 3.76 46.69 -1.15
C ARG A 606 3.20 45.51 -0.33
N ARG A 607 2.22 45.79 0.55
CA ARG A 607 1.52 44.77 1.36
C ARG A 607 0.41 44.12 0.55
N ARG A 608 0.61 42.86 0.12
CA ARG A 608 -0.48 42.05 -0.47
C ARG A 608 -1.56 41.71 0.58
N PRO A 609 -2.84 41.56 0.19
CA PRO A 609 -3.90 41.17 1.10
C PRO A 609 -3.68 39.74 1.62
N SER A 610 -3.90 39.54 2.92
CA SER A 610 -3.90 38.19 3.53
C SER A 610 -5.00 37.31 2.94
N TRP A 611 -4.77 36.00 2.87
CA TRP A 611 -5.77 34.95 2.58
C TRP A 611 -7.12 35.19 3.26
N LYS A 612 -7.13 35.52 4.57
CA LYS A 612 -8.36 35.84 5.32
C LYS A 612 -9.09 37.06 4.77
N LYS A 613 -8.35 38.05 4.25
CA LYS A 613 -8.90 39.29 3.67
C LYS A 613 -9.49 39.02 2.28
N MET A 614 -8.81 38.25 1.44
CA MET A 614 -9.34 37.81 0.14
C MET A 614 -10.65 37.01 0.28
N LEU A 615 -10.69 36.03 1.20
CA LEU A 615 -11.94 35.30 1.52
C LEU A 615 -13.05 36.25 2.01
N SER A 616 -12.73 37.24 2.85
CA SER A 616 -13.71 38.18 3.40
C SER A 616 -14.33 39.15 2.38
N GLN A 617 -13.73 39.32 1.20
CA GLN A 617 -14.24 40.23 0.16
C GLN A 617 -15.32 39.59 -0.71
N HIS A 618 -15.47 38.26 -0.69
CA HIS A 618 -16.57 37.56 -1.36
C HIS A 618 -17.81 37.47 -0.46
N GLN A 619 -18.52 38.59 -0.28
CA GLN A 619 -19.84 38.56 0.34
C GLN A 619 -20.83 37.80 -0.57
N VAL A 620 -21.41 36.72 -0.05
CA VAL A 620 -22.46 35.95 -0.76
C VAL A 620 -23.69 36.83 -0.95
N PRO A 621 -24.19 37.03 -2.18
CA PRO A 621 -25.38 37.85 -2.42
C PRO A 621 -26.61 37.20 -1.78
N LYS A 622 -27.31 37.95 -0.91
CA LYS A 622 -28.45 37.46 -0.08
C LYS A 622 -29.73 37.08 -0.86
N LYS A 623 -29.68 36.89 -2.17
CA LYS A 623 -30.82 36.36 -2.95
C LYS A 623 -30.89 34.84 -2.76
N ARG A 624 -32.05 34.32 -2.34
CA ARG A 624 -32.32 32.87 -2.32
C ARG A 624 -32.11 32.31 -3.74
N PRO A 625 -31.20 31.34 -3.96
CA PRO A 625 -31.17 30.57 -5.19
C PRO A 625 -32.44 29.72 -5.31
N GLN A 626 -32.79 29.30 -6.52
CA GLN A 626 -33.70 28.16 -6.68
C GLN A 626 -32.99 26.89 -6.20
N GLU A 627 -33.72 25.97 -5.56
CA GLU A 627 -33.17 24.77 -4.93
C GLU A 627 -32.85 23.68 -5.96
N GLN A 628 -31.84 23.90 -6.79
CA GLN A 628 -31.15 22.82 -7.49
C GLN A 628 -30.13 22.19 -6.53
N ALA A 629 -30.36 20.94 -6.15
CA ALA A 629 -29.43 20.15 -5.36
C ALA A 629 -28.16 19.85 -6.18
N TYR A 630 -27.13 20.66 -5.98
CA TYR A 630 -25.84 20.53 -6.67
C TYR A 630 -25.09 19.29 -6.14
N ASP A 631 -24.79 18.32 -7.01
CA ASP A 631 -24.03 17.12 -6.63
C ASP A 631 -22.54 17.45 -6.40
N VAL A 632 -22.24 17.97 -5.20
CA VAL A 632 -20.87 18.26 -4.74
C VAL A 632 -20.00 17.00 -4.80
N GLN A 633 -20.56 15.82 -4.52
CA GLN A 633 -19.81 14.55 -4.56
C GLN A 633 -19.48 14.15 -6.00
N GLY A 634 -20.38 14.39 -6.95
CA GLY A 634 -20.17 14.28 -8.39
C GLY A 634 -19.05 15.20 -8.87
N GLN A 635 -19.10 16.47 -8.45
CA GLN A 635 -18.07 17.44 -8.78
C GLN A 635 -16.70 17.05 -8.19
N ILE A 636 -16.64 16.59 -6.94
CA ILE A 636 -15.39 16.07 -6.32
C ILE A 636 -14.82 14.91 -7.15
N ARG A 637 -15.64 13.89 -7.47
CA ARG A 637 -15.24 12.74 -8.30
C ARG A 637 -14.73 13.17 -9.68
N LEU A 638 -15.37 14.16 -10.30
CA LEU A 638 -14.93 14.71 -11.59
C LEU A 638 -13.55 15.38 -11.48
N LEU A 639 -13.35 16.25 -10.50
CA LEU A 639 -12.06 16.94 -10.27
C LEU A 639 -10.95 15.95 -9.94
N GLU A 640 -11.22 14.94 -9.12
CA GLU A 640 -10.27 13.87 -8.80
C GLU A 640 -9.89 13.05 -10.05
N SER A 641 -10.84 12.77 -10.95
CA SER A 641 -10.54 12.08 -12.22
C SER A 641 -9.70 12.94 -13.18
N GLN A 642 -9.92 14.26 -13.22
CA GLN A 642 -9.12 15.20 -14.00
C GLN A 642 -7.67 15.31 -13.46
N TRP A 643 -7.48 15.23 -12.14
CA TRP A 643 -6.14 15.13 -11.55
C TRP A 643 -5.44 13.82 -11.89
N ALA A 644 -6.15 12.70 -11.87
CA ALA A 644 -5.60 11.38 -12.18
C ALA A 644 -5.06 11.26 -13.62
N ALA A 645 -5.47 12.14 -14.54
CA ALA A 645 -4.98 12.16 -15.92
C ALA A 645 -3.64 12.91 -16.13
N VAL A 646 -3.18 13.69 -15.14
CA VAL A 646 -1.93 14.49 -15.22
C VAL A 646 -0.80 14.00 -14.31
N GLU A 647 -1.09 13.11 -13.37
CA GLU A 647 -0.08 12.28 -12.68
C GLU A 647 0.47 11.15 -13.59
#